data_AF-A0A3A0CQT3-F1
#
_entry.id   AF-A0A3A0CQT3-F1
#
_cell.length_a   1.000
_cell.length_b   1.000
_cell.length_c   1.000
_cell.angle_alpha   90.00
_cell.angle_beta   90.00
_cell.angle_gamma   90.00
#
_symmetry.space_group_name_H-M   'P 1'
#
loop_
_entity.id
_entity.type
_entity.pdbx_description
1 polymer ?
#
loop_
_entity_poly.entity_id
_entity_poly.type
_entity_poly.pdbx_seq_one_letter_code
_entity_poly.pdbx_strand_id
1 'polypeptide(L)'
;MCHACAGIAIITAARASADIIQTIQDEEIVGRVTQGADGMLTVISGDASGRKERRLAPSEVKQRWQAADELERIEATKEVARLARWTAAYYRAGYETLAKRCMRRAMTLDKAFADAPVTTRTDPALFGGARPGKDFSRFWNLVILDEMDDRLAPGDIGELLKIAAWANRAGLKQEAAYYLRKAWSDDRSAPEIVDLAAKWGVKLEGWLSIDLTPAMDASLFSDFVRDEGTNVQPDPGRVFFNLPVRFDPDLAGEKRRENPSLTRNTLKRKDAREFYGLRSLTMRDGRVRIDGHEVQPVVERITLLPGEGARRMAELRNQLGPRSAEVRAQDDKQRPPRAARQTRLRGPPINERATGWVAFIFELPADAVEFKVAWPEGGEETLDLGFIRTAALISPDEIKRSVSGAIKGGEPPGWPWSSASAIVSTLATIQSSSPAMAALAIERLRRIRIELGWRIGPETQADLDAWSEAVDESVLRSAMRSEEQVRLAAFRYFCDYPPQYEAPVSTHAMELLARAEPDLQFAWVRMIDCGLRRDPCTYWWRQGAPTRTRADAEADSSGAKDHGSGGFPPAPLKSSAPSTDVAPVQRRTARLLEALLQSEDAIVCSEALDILLSLPESATDWKFMRLASAPAQGYALSRIRDIRSESSVSQLLQALMLSARPEIAQDVAREARILGLRAKDTDASILTQWADLDSDERRAAFLKVLSGVALGELVYSKRFSRMVDEALHSEESVREAAWRFLLAQLRLRRENTAAEAFAPPSRGSPGRGPFPVMIDPASHDALLDGVLDAARRGTSPVRLDALRALLELGYADEAARCIIDATGDSQASDLSSAADASATCPDPMLLIDDPTVNRSDAMLAFLGRFLAPGAEKHAPAIIAYLNTLAAETPPSEHWRIRAALKCGVNIDDLDALGKALPPPASLGVERWLSKLCHMTDQDRQRLTTAATRAERADRLAQINLRRGRLVDGLYGGLVVLAVTSRAERSPDAAAGGPTQWNLSRRVTLPLPPIELRATEKDDGQVYVICQGCIVGRAFTLAGSDGEPVPDDNVVGSGRVMEQVLPIRSPRAYFPVLTASPAWWDVAGVKPFDGGAPPSPEGEVIGPLRLPNHKVLKAPTPGTITLDAAPLLRDAIRKAGLLPNEDLEELVPSPFLVTLRYRLFGLFSGCGTDVLPGYYPPDDKNLSRVKTYAGQWHIMNMMLVMEKLD
;
A
#
# COMPACT_ATOMS: atom_id res chain seq x y z
N MET A 1 -53.52 -53.53 -62.77
CA MET A 1 -52.61 -52.37 -62.82
C MET A 1 -51.31 -52.79 -62.14
N CYS A 2 -50.41 -53.39 -62.90
CA CYS A 2 -49.17 -52.80 -63.47
C CYS A 2 -48.06 -52.72 -62.40
N HIS A 3 -47.11 -53.67 -62.39
CA HIS A 3 -45.74 -53.57 -62.97
C HIS A 3 -44.84 -52.61 -62.16
N ALA A 4 -43.61 -52.90 -61.73
CA ALA A 4 -42.61 -53.88 -62.16
C ALA A 4 -41.50 -54.06 -61.09
N CYS A 5 -40.69 -55.10 -61.32
CA CYS A 5 -39.47 -55.52 -60.62
C CYS A 5 -38.39 -54.43 -60.46
N ALA A 6 -37.63 -54.49 -59.35
CA ALA A 6 -36.24 -54.06 -59.30
C ALA A 6 -35.44 -55.06 -58.45
N GLY A 7 -34.57 -55.81 -59.10
CA GLY A 7 -33.69 -56.79 -58.47
C GLY A 7 -32.66 -56.12 -57.57
N ILE A 8 -32.44 -56.69 -56.38
CA ILE A 8 -31.31 -56.37 -55.52
C ILE A 8 -30.07 -56.92 -56.22
N ALA A 9 -29.37 -56.05 -56.96
CA ALA A 9 -28.00 -56.30 -57.34
C ALA A 9 -27.18 -56.37 -56.04
N ILE A 10 -26.60 -57.53 -55.73
CA ILE A 10 -25.46 -57.62 -54.81
C ILE A 10 -24.33 -56.84 -55.51
N ILE A 11 -24.25 -55.54 -55.23
CA ILE A 11 -23.04 -54.77 -55.53
C ILE A 11 -21.99 -55.38 -54.61
N THR A 12 -21.16 -56.29 -55.14
CA THR A 12 -19.90 -56.67 -54.51
C THR A 12 -19.12 -55.38 -54.29
N ALA A 13 -19.17 -54.85 -53.07
CA ALA A 13 -18.44 -53.65 -52.71
C ALA A 13 -16.98 -53.87 -53.11
N ALA A 14 -16.48 -53.04 -54.04
CA ALA A 14 -15.11 -53.11 -54.52
C ALA A 14 -14.17 -53.19 -53.31
N ARG A 15 -13.37 -54.25 -53.21
CA ARG A 15 -12.42 -54.44 -52.10
C ARG A 15 -11.46 -53.26 -52.10
N ALA A 16 -11.59 -52.40 -51.09
CA ALA A 16 -10.62 -51.36 -50.85
C ALA A 16 -9.30 -52.00 -50.38
N SER A 17 -8.19 -51.58 -50.98
CA SER A 17 -6.83 -52.00 -50.61
C SER A 17 -6.00 -50.76 -50.25
N ALA A 18 -4.91 -50.95 -49.52
CA ALA A 18 -3.87 -49.94 -49.36
C ALA A 18 -2.82 -50.23 -50.44
N ASP A 19 -2.51 -49.24 -51.27
CA ASP A 19 -1.52 -49.40 -52.33
C ASP A 19 -0.62 -48.17 -52.45
N ILE A 20 0.56 -48.41 -53.03
CA ILE A 20 1.44 -47.38 -53.60
C ILE A 20 1.27 -47.44 -55.13
N ILE A 21 0.92 -46.32 -55.75
CA ILE A 21 0.72 -46.20 -57.20
C ILE A 21 1.74 -45.20 -57.75
N GLN A 22 2.60 -45.63 -58.65
CA GLN A 22 3.45 -44.74 -59.46
C GLN A 22 2.72 -44.42 -60.77
N THR A 23 2.51 -43.14 -61.04
CA THR A 23 1.91 -42.67 -62.31
C THR A 23 2.94 -42.62 -63.43
N ILE A 24 2.47 -42.46 -64.69
CA ILE A 24 3.37 -42.25 -65.84
C ILE A 24 4.21 -40.97 -65.71
N GLN A 25 3.74 -39.98 -64.94
CA GLN A 25 4.48 -38.77 -64.61
C GLN A 25 5.50 -38.98 -63.47
N ASP A 26 5.74 -40.23 -63.08
CA ASP A 26 6.61 -40.63 -61.96
C ASP A 26 6.18 -40.05 -60.59
N GLU A 27 4.90 -39.71 -60.44
CA GLU A 27 4.31 -39.33 -59.16
C GLU A 27 3.90 -40.59 -58.37
N GLU A 28 4.40 -40.74 -57.13
CA GLU A 28 3.96 -41.81 -56.23
C GLU A 28 2.79 -41.34 -55.35
N ILE A 29 1.64 -41.97 -55.52
CA ILE A 29 0.41 -41.71 -54.76
C ILE A 29 0.17 -42.91 -53.85
N VAL A 30 0.01 -42.64 -52.55
CA VAL A 30 -0.16 -43.68 -51.53
C VAL A 30 -1.52 -43.51 -50.87
N GLY A 31 -2.27 -44.58 -50.68
CA GLY A 31 -3.55 -44.48 -49.98
C GLY A 31 -4.51 -45.62 -50.24
N ARG A 32 -5.79 -45.37 -49.97
CA ARG A 32 -6.86 -46.35 -50.13
C ARG A 32 -7.36 -46.35 -51.56
N VAL A 33 -7.20 -47.49 -52.23
CA VAL A 33 -7.57 -47.67 -53.62
C VAL A 33 -8.83 -48.52 -53.72
N THR A 34 -9.83 -48.02 -54.44
CA THR A 34 -11.04 -48.76 -54.82
C THR A 34 -11.18 -48.74 -56.33
N GLN A 35 -11.33 -49.91 -56.95
CA GLN A 35 -11.54 -50.01 -58.40
C GLN A 35 -13.03 -49.95 -58.72
N GLY A 36 -13.44 -48.98 -59.53
CA GLY A 36 -14.81 -48.83 -60.01
C GLY A 36 -15.17 -49.86 -61.07
N ALA A 37 -16.46 -50.04 -61.31
CA ALA A 37 -16.97 -50.92 -62.36
C ALA A 37 -16.58 -50.46 -63.78
N ASP A 38 -16.23 -49.17 -63.94
CA ASP A 38 -15.71 -48.54 -65.15
C ASP A 38 -14.20 -48.81 -65.36
N GLY A 39 -13.56 -49.59 -64.49
CA GLY A 39 -12.13 -49.88 -64.53
C GLY A 39 -11.25 -48.76 -63.96
N MET A 40 -11.82 -47.61 -63.57
CA MET A 40 -11.10 -46.48 -62.99
C MET A 40 -10.67 -46.79 -61.55
N LEU A 41 -9.46 -46.39 -61.18
CA LEU A 41 -8.97 -46.48 -59.80
C LEU A 41 -9.30 -45.18 -59.06
N THR A 42 -10.03 -45.29 -57.96
CA THR A 42 -10.28 -44.17 -57.05
C THR A 42 -9.33 -44.30 -55.86
N VAL A 43 -8.41 -43.36 -55.74
CA VAL A 43 -7.39 -43.32 -54.69
C VAL A 43 -7.77 -42.24 -53.68
N ILE A 44 -8.13 -42.68 -52.48
CA ILE A 44 -8.30 -41.81 -51.32
C ILE A 44 -6.94 -41.71 -50.64
N SER A 45 -6.33 -40.54 -50.77
CA SER A 45 -5.03 -40.20 -50.20
C SER A 45 -5.17 -38.88 -49.41
N GLY A 46 -4.07 -38.23 -49.12
CA GLY A 46 -4.05 -36.92 -48.52
C GLY A 46 -2.65 -36.46 -48.21
N ASP A 47 -2.52 -35.18 -47.92
CA ASP A 47 -1.32 -34.64 -47.28
C ASP A 47 -1.66 -34.30 -45.83
N ALA A 48 -0.75 -33.59 -45.16
CA ALA A 48 -0.96 -33.20 -43.78
C ALA A 48 -2.15 -32.22 -43.59
N SER A 49 -2.58 -31.51 -44.66
CA SER A 49 -3.71 -30.57 -44.63
C SER A 49 -5.09 -31.23 -44.80
N GLY A 50 -5.21 -32.37 -45.49
CA GLY A 50 -6.52 -32.96 -45.70
C GLY A 50 -6.55 -34.19 -46.59
N ARG A 51 -7.72 -34.85 -46.58
CA ARG A 51 -8.05 -35.98 -47.44
C ARG A 51 -8.27 -35.49 -48.87
N LYS A 52 -7.67 -36.18 -49.84
CA LYS A 52 -7.81 -35.93 -51.28
C LYS A 52 -8.28 -37.22 -51.96
N GLU A 53 -9.19 -37.09 -52.90
CA GLU A 53 -9.67 -38.21 -53.71
C GLU A 53 -9.29 -37.96 -55.17
N ARG A 54 -8.58 -38.91 -55.78
CA ARG A 54 -8.14 -38.82 -57.17
C ARG A 54 -8.62 -40.06 -57.93
N ARG A 55 -9.26 -39.84 -59.08
CA ARG A 55 -9.63 -40.91 -60.01
C ARG A 55 -8.54 -41.01 -61.08
N LEU A 56 -8.01 -42.20 -61.29
CA LEU A 56 -6.94 -42.51 -62.23
C LEU A 56 -7.43 -43.55 -63.23
N ALA A 57 -7.19 -43.30 -64.51
CA ALA A 57 -7.37 -44.31 -65.55
C ALA A 57 -6.24 -45.35 -65.45
N PRO A 58 -6.48 -46.64 -65.80
CA PRO A 58 -5.41 -47.65 -65.85
C PRO A 58 -4.21 -47.23 -66.71
N SER A 59 -4.46 -46.48 -67.78
CA SER A 59 -3.43 -45.92 -68.66
C SER A 59 -2.58 -44.83 -68.02
N GLU A 60 -2.92 -44.31 -66.84
CA GLU A 60 -2.12 -43.32 -66.10
C GLU A 60 -1.20 -43.97 -65.06
N VAL A 61 -1.36 -45.28 -64.82
CA VAL A 61 -0.60 -46.03 -63.83
C VAL A 61 0.60 -46.73 -64.49
N LYS A 62 1.80 -46.37 -64.07
CA LYS A 62 3.05 -47.00 -64.49
C LYS A 62 3.33 -48.27 -63.70
N GLN A 63 3.15 -48.21 -62.38
CA GLN A 63 3.38 -49.33 -61.48
C GLN A 63 2.47 -49.25 -60.25
N ARG A 64 2.06 -50.39 -59.71
CA ARG A 64 1.22 -50.49 -58.50
C ARG A 64 1.77 -51.58 -57.59
N TRP A 65 2.06 -51.24 -56.34
CA TRP A 65 2.48 -52.19 -55.30
C TRP A 65 1.34 -52.41 -54.31
N GLN A 66 1.06 -53.66 -53.96
CA GLN A 66 -0.03 -54.04 -53.07
C GLN A 66 0.46 -55.04 -52.02
N ALA A 67 -0.14 -55.03 -50.83
CA ALA A 67 0.07 -56.02 -49.78
C ALA A 67 1.56 -56.23 -49.42
N ALA A 68 2.15 -57.40 -49.72
CA ALA A 68 3.53 -57.70 -49.34
C ALA A 68 4.54 -56.78 -50.07
N ASP A 69 4.29 -56.49 -51.35
CA ASP A 69 5.17 -55.66 -52.17
C ASP A 69 5.14 -54.18 -51.69
N GLU A 70 4.00 -53.73 -51.17
CA GLU A 70 3.84 -52.41 -50.53
C GLU A 70 4.73 -52.31 -49.28
N LEU A 71 4.71 -53.34 -48.43
CA LEU A 71 5.54 -53.39 -47.23
C LEU A 71 7.03 -53.44 -47.57
N GLU A 72 7.43 -54.28 -48.53
CA GLU A 72 8.81 -54.34 -48.99
C GLU A 72 9.28 -52.99 -49.55
N ARG A 73 8.40 -52.28 -50.28
CA ARG A 73 8.70 -50.94 -50.79
C ARG A 73 8.87 -49.91 -49.68
N ILE A 74 8.08 -49.97 -48.60
CA ILE A 74 8.27 -49.14 -47.40
C ILE A 74 9.63 -49.42 -46.75
N GLU A 75 9.98 -50.69 -46.54
CA GLU A 75 11.25 -51.05 -45.90
C GLU A 75 12.48 -50.71 -46.76
N ALA A 76 12.35 -50.83 -48.08
CA ALA A 76 13.41 -50.52 -49.05
C ALA A 76 13.65 -49.01 -49.22
N THR A 77 12.69 -48.16 -48.84
CA THR A 77 12.80 -46.71 -49.00
C THR A 77 13.80 -46.14 -47.99
N LYS A 78 14.84 -45.45 -48.49
CA LYS A 78 15.88 -44.78 -47.68
C LYS A 78 15.62 -43.28 -47.47
N GLU A 79 14.61 -42.73 -48.14
CA GLU A 79 14.30 -41.29 -48.09
C GLU A 79 13.29 -40.97 -46.98
N VAL A 80 13.76 -40.32 -45.92
CA VAL A 80 12.94 -39.92 -44.75
C VAL A 80 11.77 -39.02 -45.14
N ALA A 81 12.01 -38.01 -46.00
CA ALA A 81 10.96 -37.10 -46.47
C ALA A 81 9.87 -37.84 -47.29
N ARG A 82 10.23 -38.92 -47.98
CA ARG A 82 9.26 -39.77 -48.70
C ARG A 82 8.38 -40.54 -47.73
N LEU A 83 8.98 -41.18 -46.73
CA LEU A 83 8.25 -41.90 -45.67
C LEU A 83 7.34 -40.96 -44.85
N ALA A 84 7.76 -39.72 -44.60
CA ALA A 84 6.93 -38.70 -43.95
C ALA A 84 5.67 -38.36 -44.75
N ARG A 85 5.82 -38.17 -46.07
CA ARG A 85 4.67 -37.95 -46.98
C ARG A 85 3.74 -39.16 -47.03
N TRP A 86 4.29 -40.37 -47.10
CA TRP A 86 3.49 -41.61 -47.09
C TRP A 86 2.74 -41.79 -45.77
N THR A 87 3.33 -41.42 -44.64
CA THR A 87 2.66 -41.43 -43.35
C THR A 87 1.39 -40.58 -43.36
N ALA A 88 1.48 -39.34 -43.86
CA ALA A 88 0.33 -38.44 -43.98
C ALA A 88 -0.74 -39.04 -44.90
N ALA A 89 -0.32 -39.60 -46.03
CA ALA A 89 -1.20 -40.20 -47.02
C ALA A 89 -1.96 -41.42 -46.48
N TYR A 90 -1.27 -42.37 -45.82
CA TYR A 90 -1.91 -43.52 -45.18
C TYR A 90 -2.82 -43.14 -44.03
N TYR A 91 -2.43 -42.16 -43.19
CA TYR A 91 -3.27 -41.68 -42.11
C TYR A 91 -4.61 -41.13 -42.64
N ARG A 92 -4.56 -40.27 -43.67
CA ARG A 92 -5.77 -39.71 -44.30
C ARG A 92 -6.61 -40.75 -45.04
N ALA A 93 -6.00 -41.83 -45.49
CA ALA A 93 -6.67 -42.98 -46.07
C ALA A 93 -7.33 -43.92 -45.03
N GLY A 94 -7.05 -43.72 -43.74
CA GLY A 94 -7.55 -44.56 -42.64
C GLY A 94 -6.71 -45.81 -42.34
N TYR A 95 -5.47 -45.86 -42.83
CA TYR A 95 -4.53 -46.97 -42.60
C TYR A 95 -3.44 -46.59 -41.59
N GLU A 96 -3.83 -46.38 -40.33
CA GLU A 96 -2.92 -45.94 -39.28
C GLU A 96 -1.75 -46.90 -39.05
N THR A 97 -1.95 -48.22 -39.18
CA THR A 97 -0.88 -49.21 -39.00
C THR A 97 0.26 -49.04 -40.01
N LEU A 98 -0.06 -48.75 -41.27
CA LEU A 98 0.94 -48.49 -42.31
C LEU A 98 1.60 -47.12 -42.10
N ALA A 99 0.82 -46.11 -41.70
CA ALA A 99 1.36 -44.81 -41.32
C ALA A 99 2.39 -44.92 -40.19
N LYS A 100 2.07 -45.63 -39.10
CA LYS A 100 2.99 -45.91 -37.98
C LYS A 100 4.26 -46.63 -38.47
N ARG A 101 4.12 -47.58 -39.39
CA ARG A 101 5.26 -48.32 -39.95
C ARG A 101 6.19 -47.42 -40.76
N CYS A 102 5.65 -46.54 -41.62
CA CYS A 102 6.43 -45.53 -42.32
C CYS A 102 7.19 -44.60 -41.36
N MET A 103 6.54 -44.15 -40.27
CA MET A 103 7.19 -43.31 -39.25
C MET A 103 8.33 -44.04 -38.53
N ARG A 104 8.10 -45.27 -38.07
CA ARG A 104 9.14 -46.07 -37.42
C ARG A 104 10.32 -46.28 -38.36
N ARG A 105 10.06 -46.60 -39.62
CA ARG A 105 11.12 -46.71 -40.63
C ARG A 105 11.90 -45.42 -40.80
N ALA A 106 11.21 -44.26 -40.87
CA ALA A 106 11.86 -42.96 -40.93
C ALA A 106 12.75 -42.70 -39.70
N MET A 107 12.28 -43.00 -38.48
CA MET A 107 13.06 -42.86 -37.25
C MET A 107 14.28 -43.80 -37.19
N THR A 108 14.21 -44.98 -37.81
CA THR A 108 15.39 -45.87 -37.91
C THR A 108 16.46 -45.34 -38.86
N LEU A 109 16.06 -44.57 -39.88
CA LEU A 109 16.96 -44.00 -40.87
C LEU A 109 17.59 -42.69 -40.39
N ASP A 110 16.83 -41.88 -39.66
CA ASP A 110 17.28 -40.61 -39.10
C ASP A 110 16.72 -40.43 -37.68
N LYS A 111 17.61 -40.43 -36.68
CA LYS A 111 17.22 -40.22 -35.28
C LYS A 111 16.69 -38.79 -35.06
N ALA A 112 17.20 -37.80 -35.81
CA ALA A 112 16.80 -36.41 -35.68
C ALA A 112 15.36 -36.16 -36.12
N PHE A 113 14.76 -37.12 -36.85
CA PHE A 113 13.34 -37.10 -37.24
C PHE A 113 12.38 -36.95 -36.06
N ALA A 114 12.80 -37.35 -34.84
CA ALA A 114 12.00 -37.28 -33.63
C ALA A 114 12.40 -36.15 -32.65
N ASP A 115 13.49 -35.41 -32.91
CA ASP A 115 14.04 -34.43 -31.96
C ASP A 115 13.10 -33.25 -31.71
N ALA A 116 12.27 -32.90 -32.71
CA ALA A 116 11.31 -31.81 -32.63
C ALA A 116 9.88 -32.32 -32.87
N PRO A 117 8.90 -31.89 -32.05
CA PRO A 117 7.52 -32.28 -32.25
C PRO A 117 6.90 -31.60 -33.47
N VAL A 118 5.96 -32.28 -34.11
CA VAL A 118 5.17 -31.71 -35.21
C VAL A 118 4.07 -30.84 -34.63
N THR A 119 4.10 -29.55 -34.96
CA THR A 119 3.10 -28.57 -34.57
C THR A 119 2.47 -27.96 -35.81
N THR A 120 1.40 -27.18 -35.65
CA THR A 120 0.79 -26.43 -36.77
C THR A 120 1.74 -25.41 -37.41
N ARG A 121 2.92 -25.17 -36.82
CA ARG A 121 3.97 -24.28 -37.32
C ARG A 121 5.16 -25.01 -37.96
N THR A 122 5.18 -26.35 -37.93
CA THR A 122 6.24 -27.14 -38.56
C THR A 122 6.32 -26.86 -40.06
N ASP A 123 7.54 -26.84 -40.60
CA ASP A 123 7.81 -26.54 -42.01
C ASP A 123 6.97 -27.43 -42.94
N PRO A 124 6.12 -26.83 -43.80
CA PRO A 124 5.32 -27.58 -44.76
C PRO A 124 6.14 -28.46 -45.70
N ALA A 125 7.43 -28.15 -45.94
CA ALA A 125 8.30 -28.92 -46.82
C ALA A 125 8.39 -30.41 -46.44
N LEU A 126 8.38 -30.71 -45.13
CA LEU A 126 8.39 -32.10 -44.61
C LEU A 126 7.16 -32.91 -45.02
N PHE A 127 6.03 -32.25 -45.30
CA PHE A 127 4.75 -32.88 -45.61
C PHE A 127 4.23 -32.54 -47.01
N GLY A 128 5.10 -32.16 -47.94
CA GLY A 128 4.73 -31.87 -49.32
C GLY A 128 4.02 -30.52 -49.52
N GLY A 129 4.38 -29.50 -48.73
CA GLY A 129 3.91 -28.12 -48.88
C GLY A 129 2.65 -27.78 -48.06
N ALA A 130 2.10 -28.75 -47.33
CA ALA A 130 0.90 -28.58 -46.51
C ALA A 130 1.23 -28.47 -45.01
N ARG A 131 0.59 -27.54 -44.30
CA ARG A 131 0.68 -27.48 -42.83
C ARG A 131 -0.10 -28.63 -42.21
N PRO A 132 0.43 -29.30 -41.18
CA PRO A 132 -0.25 -30.41 -40.53
C PRO A 132 -1.45 -29.95 -39.72
N GLY A 133 -2.60 -30.61 -39.93
CA GLY A 133 -3.78 -30.42 -39.09
C GLY A 133 -3.56 -30.90 -37.65
N LYS A 134 -4.41 -30.44 -36.71
CA LYS A 134 -4.30 -30.76 -35.28
C LYS A 134 -4.35 -32.27 -34.99
N ASP A 135 -5.26 -32.99 -35.66
CA ASP A 135 -5.43 -34.44 -35.45
C ASP A 135 -4.24 -35.24 -35.96
N PHE A 136 -3.70 -34.87 -37.13
CA PHE A 136 -2.51 -35.50 -37.69
C PHE A 136 -1.26 -35.21 -36.85
N SER A 137 -1.08 -33.95 -36.42
CA SER A 137 0.02 -33.58 -35.50
C SER A 137 -0.05 -34.38 -34.20
N ARG A 138 -1.26 -34.57 -33.64
CA ARG A 138 -1.46 -35.40 -32.45
C ARG A 138 -1.13 -36.86 -32.70
N PHE A 139 -1.62 -37.46 -33.78
CA PHE A 139 -1.29 -38.83 -34.17
C PHE A 139 0.22 -39.02 -34.28
N TRP A 140 0.88 -38.12 -35.02
CA TRP A 140 2.32 -38.15 -35.25
C TRP A 140 3.10 -38.10 -33.94
N ASN A 141 2.82 -37.11 -33.10
CA ASN A 141 3.56 -36.91 -31.86
C ASN A 141 3.33 -38.05 -30.87
N LEU A 142 2.14 -38.65 -30.82
CA LEU A 142 1.88 -39.81 -29.97
C LEU A 142 2.68 -41.05 -30.41
N VAL A 143 2.83 -41.29 -31.71
CA VAL A 143 3.63 -42.41 -32.21
C VAL A 143 5.11 -42.24 -31.89
N ILE A 144 5.63 -41.02 -31.98
CA ILE A 144 7.00 -40.72 -31.53
C ILE A 144 7.13 -40.94 -30.03
N LEU A 145 6.15 -40.48 -29.25
CA LEU A 145 6.17 -40.60 -27.79
C LEU A 145 6.16 -42.05 -27.33
N ASP A 146 5.35 -42.91 -27.95
CA ASP A 146 5.34 -44.36 -27.71
C ASP A 146 6.74 -44.96 -27.95
N GLU A 147 7.40 -44.58 -29.04
CA GLU A 147 8.74 -45.08 -29.39
C GLU A 147 9.84 -44.51 -28.46
N MET A 148 9.66 -43.30 -27.92
CA MET A 148 10.55 -42.75 -26.88
C MET A 148 10.38 -43.50 -25.55
N ASP A 149 9.15 -43.85 -25.16
CA ASP A 149 8.86 -44.62 -23.95
C ASP A 149 9.39 -46.05 -24.04
N ASP A 150 9.26 -46.71 -25.20
CA ASP A 150 9.80 -48.06 -25.44
C ASP A 150 11.33 -48.13 -25.29
N ARG A 151 12.04 -47.00 -25.45
CA ARG A 151 13.51 -46.88 -25.32
C ARG A 151 13.95 -46.42 -23.94
N LEU A 152 13.02 -45.99 -23.09
CA LEU A 152 13.33 -45.43 -21.78
C LEU A 152 13.83 -46.53 -20.84
N ALA A 153 15.01 -46.33 -20.26
CA ALA A 153 15.50 -47.20 -19.19
C ALA A 153 14.69 -46.97 -17.89
N PRO A 154 14.34 -48.03 -17.14
CA PRO A 154 13.65 -47.86 -15.85
C PRO A 154 14.45 -46.97 -14.89
N GLY A 155 13.84 -45.92 -14.35
CA GLY A 155 14.44 -45.01 -13.37
C GLY A 155 15.32 -43.88 -13.94
N ASP A 156 15.37 -43.67 -15.26
CA ASP A 156 16.10 -42.53 -15.84
C ASP A 156 15.28 -41.23 -15.76
N ILE A 157 15.41 -40.51 -14.64
CA ILE A 157 14.69 -39.26 -14.36
C ILE A 157 15.03 -38.16 -15.39
N GLY A 158 16.30 -38.09 -15.81
CA GLY A 158 16.74 -37.09 -16.78
C GLY A 158 16.07 -37.27 -18.14
N GLU A 159 15.94 -38.51 -18.59
CA GLU A 159 15.24 -38.82 -19.84
C GLU A 159 13.72 -38.65 -19.70
N LEU A 160 13.12 -39.00 -18.56
CA LEU A 160 11.70 -38.72 -18.26
C LEU A 160 11.39 -37.22 -18.33
N LEU A 161 12.26 -36.36 -17.78
CA LEU A 161 12.12 -34.91 -17.84
C LEU A 161 12.24 -34.38 -19.29
N LYS A 162 13.16 -34.94 -20.09
CA LYS A 162 13.26 -34.59 -21.52
C LYS A 162 12.01 -35.00 -22.30
N ILE A 163 11.48 -36.20 -22.05
CA ILE A 163 10.25 -36.68 -22.68
C ILE A 163 9.07 -35.78 -22.26
N ALA A 164 8.95 -35.42 -20.98
CA ALA A 164 7.92 -34.52 -20.48
C ALA A 164 7.99 -33.14 -21.16
N ALA A 165 9.19 -32.56 -21.26
CA ALA A 165 9.42 -31.28 -21.93
C ALA A 165 9.13 -31.36 -23.44
N TRP A 166 9.50 -32.47 -24.09
CA TRP A 166 9.18 -32.73 -25.50
C TRP A 166 7.66 -32.81 -25.72
N ALA A 167 6.95 -33.59 -24.90
CA ALA A 167 5.50 -33.72 -24.97
C ALA A 167 4.77 -32.38 -24.73
N ASN A 168 5.28 -31.57 -23.79
CA ASN A 168 4.71 -30.25 -23.53
C ASN A 168 4.89 -29.31 -24.74
N ARG A 169 6.08 -29.31 -25.36
CA ARG A 169 6.33 -28.57 -26.63
C ARG A 169 5.45 -29.09 -27.78
N ALA A 170 5.10 -30.37 -27.77
CA ALA A 170 4.18 -30.99 -28.74
C ALA A 170 2.71 -30.61 -28.54
N GLY A 171 2.38 -29.89 -27.46
CA GLY A 171 0.99 -29.60 -27.07
C GLY A 171 0.25 -30.80 -26.45
N LEU A 172 0.98 -31.88 -26.12
CA LEU A 172 0.48 -33.08 -25.47
C LEU A 172 0.53 -32.90 -23.94
N LYS A 173 -0.30 -31.99 -23.42
CA LYS A 173 -0.25 -31.58 -22.00
C LYS A 173 -0.48 -32.73 -21.02
N GLN A 174 -1.35 -33.67 -21.37
CA GLN A 174 -1.69 -34.80 -20.49
C GLN A 174 -0.53 -35.78 -20.40
N GLU A 175 0.09 -36.05 -21.54
CA GLU A 175 1.23 -36.94 -21.65
C GLU A 175 2.47 -36.29 -20.99
N ALA A 176 2.68 -34.99 -21.17
CA ALA A 176 3.71 -34.24 -20.45
C ALA A 176 3.55 -34.31 -18.93
N ALA A 177 2.33 -34.14 -18.43
CA ALA A 177 2.02 -34.29 -17.00
C ALA A 177 2.25 -35.73 -16.51
N TYR A 178 1.93 -36.74 -17.32
CA TYR A 178 2.20 -38.14 -17.00
C TYR A 178 3.70 -38.41 -16.81
N TYR A 179 4.55 -38.02 -17.76
CA TYR A 179 6.00 -38.23 -17.63
C TYR A 179 6.61 -37.41 -16.50
N LEU A 180 6.10 -36.20 -16.25
CA LEU A 180 6.54 -35.38 -15.11
C LEU A 180 6.17 -36.04 -13.76
N ARG A 181 4.98 -36.64 -13.65
CA ARG A 181 4.57 -37.41 -12.46
C ARG A 181 5.35 -38.71 -12.31
N LYS A 182 5.68 -39.40 -13.41
CA LYS A 182 6.54 -40.59 -13.41
C LYS A 182 7.97 -40.25 -12.97
N ALA A 183 8.51 -39.11 -13.40
CA ALA A 183 9.78 -38.60 -12.89
C ALA A 183 9.70 -38.31 -11.39
N TRP A 184 8.61 -37.67 -10.94
CA TRP A 184 8.38 -37.33 -9.53
C TRP A 184 8.27 -38.56 -8.63
N SER A 185 7.66 -39.64 -9.12
CA SER A 185 7.51 -40.86 -8.35
C SER A 185 8.80 -41.65 -8.24
N ASP A 186 9.69 -41.55 -9.24
CA ASP A 186 11.04 -42.10 -9.20
C ASP A 186 11.97 -41.26 -8.28
N ASP A 187 11.85 -39.94 -8.26
CA ASP A 187 12.57 -39.04 -7.34
C ASP A 187 11.75 -37.81 -6.93
N ARG A 188 11.27 -37.82 -5.69
CA ARG A 188 10.49 -36.71 -5.08
C ARG A 188 11.34 -35.52 -4.64
N SER A 189 12.66 -35.66 -4.62
CA SER A 189 13.58 -34.65 -4.10
C SER A 189 14.14 -33.73 -5.19
N ALA A 190 13.97 -34.09 -6.47
CA ALA A 190 14.48 -33.31 -7.59
C ALA A 190 13.74 -31.96 -7.75
N PRO A 191 14.40 -30.81 -7.50
CA PRO A 191 13.75 -29.49 -7.53
C PRO A 191 13.25 -29.11 -8.93
N GLU A 192 13.95 -29.57 -9.98
CA GLU A 192 13.58 -29.34 -11.38
C GLU A 192 12.15 -29.83 -11.70
N ILE A 193 11.70 -30.91 -11.06
CA ILE A 193 10.35 -31.46 -11.26
C ILE A 193 9.29 -30.52 -10.65
N VAL A 194 9.55 -30.00 -9.44
CA VAL A 194 8.66 -29.06 -8.75
C VAL A 194 8.52 -27.76 -9.54
N ASP A 195 9.63 -27.24 -10.06
CA ASP A 195 9.66 -26.01 -10.84
C ASP A 195 8.90 -26.15 -12.14
N LEU A 196 9.12 -27.25 -12.87
CA LEU A 196 8.37 -27.54 -14.11
C LEU A 196 6.88 -27.73 -13.83
N ALA A 197 6.52 -28.41 -12.74
CA ALA A 197 5.14 -28.61 -12.35
C ALA A 197 4.43 -27.28 -12.01
N ALA A 198 5.09 -26.43 -11.23
CA ALA A 198 4.60 -25.09 -10.91
C ALA A 198 4.44 -24.25 -12.18
N LYS A 199 5.45 -24.25 -13.06
CA LYS A 199 5.44 -23.51 -14.32
C LYS A 199 4.34 -23.97 -15.27
N TRP A 200 4.03 -25.27 -15.30
CA TRP A 200 3.03 -25.85 -16.22
C TRP A 200 1.64 -25.95 -15.60
N GLY A 201 1.48 -25.65 -14.30
CA GLY A 201 0.23 -25.82 -13.57
C GLY A 201 -0.15 -27.30 -13.39
N VAL A 202 0.84 -28.21 -13.37
CA VAL A 202 0.62 -29.64 -13.18
C VAL A 202 0.62 -29.95 -11.69
N LYS A 203 -0.45 -30.57 -11.19
CA LYS A 203 -0.42 -31.22 -9.87
C LYS A 203 0.40 -32.50 -9.96
N LEU A 204 1.49 -32.57 -9.20
CA LEU A 204 2.36 -33.75 -9.10
C LEU A 204 1.73 -34.87 -8.26
N GLU A 205 0.75 -34.53 -7.43
CA GLU A 205 0.05 -35.49 -6.59
C GLU A 205 -0.79 -36.47 -7.42
N GLY A 206 -0.92 -37.69 -6.89
CA GLY A 206 -1.82 -38.68 -7.44
C GLY A 206 -3.26 -38.18 -7.43
N TRP A 207 -4.06 -38.66 -8.38
CA TRP A 207 -5.51 -38.43 -8.39
C TRP A 207 -6.24 -39.08 -7.20
N LEU A 208 -5.55 -39.94 -6.44
CA LEU A 208 -5.96 -40.54 -5.16
C LEU A 208 -4.93 -40.16 -4.09
N SER A 209 -5.41 -39.83 -2.89
CA SER A 209 -4.60 -39.60 -1.69
C SER A 209 -5.27 -40.26 -0.49
N ILE A 210 -4.50 -40.90 0.39
CA ILE A 210 -5.03 -41.37 1.67
C ILE A 210 -5.14 -40.16 2.60
N ASP A 211 -6.33 -39.96 3.16
CA ASP A 211 -6.58 -38.89 4.12
C ASP A 211 -7.24 -39.49 5.37
N LEU A 212 -6.42 -39.67 6.41
CA LEU A 212 -6.81 -40.31 7.65
C LEU A 212 -7.47 -39.35 8.65
N THR A 213 -7.65 -38.07 8.33
CA THR A 213 -8.28 -37.09 9.23
C THR A 213 -9.67 -37.49 9.74
N PRO A 214 -10.50 -38.30 9.03
CA PRO A 214 -11.75 -38.82 9.59
C PRO A 214 -11.55 -39.68 10.85
N ALA A 215 -10.35 -40.23 11.09
CA ALA A 215 -10.01 -40.95 12.31
C ALA A 215 -10.09 -40.07 13.57
N MET A 216 -10.13 -38.74 13.43
CA MET A 216 -10.34 -37.80 14.52
C MET A 216 -11.78 -37.79 15.02
N ASP A 217 -12.75 -38.11 14.17
CA ASP A 217 -14.18 -38.02 14.47
C ASP A 217 -14.82 -39.39 14.74
N ALA A 218 -14.32 -40.45 14.09
CA ALA A 218 -14.86 -41.81 14.19
C ALA A 218 -13.74 -42.85 14.12
N SER A 219 -13.99 -44.04 14.69
CA SER A 219 -13.06 -45.15 14.55
C SER A 219 -13.01 -45.60 13.09
N LEU A 220 -11.81 -45.68 12.50
CA LEU A 220 -11.62 -46.33 11.20
C LEU A 220 -11.81 -47.84 11.27
N PHE A 221 -11.79 -48.41 12.48
CA PHE A 221 -11.95 -49.83 12.73
C PHE A 221 -13.38 -50.14 13.17
N SER A 222 -13.99 -51.16 12.56
CA SER A 222 -15.33 -51.62 12.92
C SER A 222 -15.40 -53.14 13.08
N ASP A 223 -16.18 -53.58 14.07
CA ASP A 223 -16.45 -55.00 14.31
C ASP A 223 -17.49 -55.55 13.35
N PHE A 224 -18.13 -54.70 12.55
CA PHE A 224 -19.04 -55.11 11.49
C PHE A 224 -19.13 -54.04 10.41
N VAL A 225 -19.62 -54.43 9.24
CA VAL A 225 -20.01 -53.52 8.15
C VAL A 225 -21.42 -53.89 7.71
N ARG A 226 -22.26 -52.89 7.43
CA ARG A 226 -23.63 -53.13 6.94
C ARG A 226 -23.65 -53.17 5.42
N ASP A 227 -23.94 -54.32 4.83
CA ASP A 227 -23.99 -54.58 3.39
C ASP A 227 -25.39 -55.00 2.94
N GLU A 228 -25.98 -54.27 1.99
CA GLU A 228 -27.37 -54.47 1.53
C GLU A 228 -28.41 -54.62 2.67
N GLY A 229 -28.16 -53.99 3.83
CA GLY A 229 -29.01 -54.08 5.02
C GLY A 229 -28.64 -55.19 6.01
N THR A 230 -27.71 -56.08 5.66
CA THR A 230 -27.19 -57.17 6.50
C THR A 230 -25.92 -56.74 7.23
N ASN A 231 -25.78 -57.07 8.50
CA ASN A 231 -24.52 -56.85 9.23
C ASN A 231 -23.55 -57.99 8.92
N VAL A 232 -22.46 -57.68 8.23
CA VAL A 232 -21.34 -58.58 7.96
C VAL A 232 -20.34 -58.44 9.10
N GLN A 233 -20.00 -59.56 9.73
CA GLN A 233 -18.98 -59.65 10.79
C GLN A 233 -17.65 -60.12 10.16
N PRO A 234 -16.49 -59.63 10.65
CA PRO A 234 -15.19 -60.13 10.24
C PRO A 234 -14.96 -61.54 10.80
N ASP A 235 -13.97 -62.27 10.28
CA ASP A 235 -13.59 -63.55 10.85
C ASP A 235 -13.10 -63.39 12.31
N PRO A 236 -13.27 -64.41 13.18
CA PRO A 236 -12.85 -64.33 14.58
C PRO A 236 -11.39 -63.90 14.74
N GLY A 237 -11.15 -62.86 15.57
CA GLY A 237 -9.83 -62.27 15.78
C GLY A 237 -9.42 -61.23 14.73
N ARG A 238 -10.33 -60.84 13.84
CA ARG A 238 -10.13 -59.78 12.84
C ARG A 238 -11.10 -58.61 13.06
N VAL A 239 -10.78 -57.49 12.43
CA VAL A 239 -11.58 -56.25 12.41
C VAL A 239 -11.64 -55.70 11.00
N PHE A 240 -12.69 -54.95 10.66
CA PHE A 240 -12.71 -54.19 9.42
C PHE A 240 -11.96 -52.87 9.60
N PHE A 241 -11.10 -52.51 8.66
CA PHE A 241 -10.41 -51.23 8.57
C PHE A 241 -10.94 -50.47 7.35
N ASN A 242 -11.61 -49.34 7.61
CA ASN A 242 -12.12 -48.42 6.60
C ASN A 242 -11.03 -47.40 6.30
N LEU A 243 -10.30 -47.58 5.21
CA LEU A 243 -9.27 -46.64 4.75
C LEU A 243 -9.91 -45.53 3.90
N PRO A 244 -10.09 -44.31 4.43
CA PRO A 244 -10.56 -43.17 3.66
C PRO A 244 -9.52 -42.74 2.62
N VAL A 245 -10.01 -42.52 1.40
CA VAL A 245 -9.24 -42.05 0.26
C VAL A 245 -9.98 -40.91 -0.41
N ARG A 246 -9.27 -39.81 -0.57
CA ARG A 246 -9.71 -38.63 -1.30
C ARG A 246 -9.31 -38.78 -2.76
N PHE A 247 -10.23 -38.53 -3.69
CA PHE A 247 -9.93 -38.48 -5.12
C PHE A 247 -10.23 -37.10 -5.68
N ASP A 248 -9.30 -36.57 -6.49
CA ASP A 248 -9.49 -35.29 -7.17
C ASP A 248 -10.28 -35.53 -8.48
N PRO A 249 -11.54 -35.05 -8.57
CA PRO A 249 -12.39 -35.30 -9.73
C PRO A 249 -11.89 -34.59 -10.99
N ASP A 250 -11.14 -33.50 -10.87
CA ASP A 250 -10.59 -32.76 -12.01
C ASP A 250 -9.42 -33.53 -12.63
N LEU A 251 -8.55 -34.09 -11.78
CA LEU A 251 -7.48 -35.00 -12.21
C LEU A 251 -8.03 -36.34 -12.75
N ALA A 252 -9.11 -36.85 -12.15
CA ALA A 252 -9.81 -38.03 -12.67
C ALA A 252 -10.47 -37.74 -14.05
N GLY A 253 -10.87 -36.49 -14.29
CA GLY A 253 -11.40 -35.99 -15.56
C GLY A 253 -10.36 -36.00 -16.69
N GLU A 254 -9.09 -35.74 -16.40
CA GLU A 254 -8.01 -35.77 -17.39
C GLU A 254 -7.74 -37.19 -17.94
N LYS A 255 -7.94 -38.24 -17.13
CA LYS A 255 -7.82 -39.66 -17.56
C LYS A 255 -9.00 -40.18 -18.40
N ARG A 256 -10.05 -39.37 -18.68
CA ARG A 256 -11.31 -39.78 -19.36
C ARG A 256 -11.20 -40.36 -20.79
N ARG A 257 -10.01 -40.55 -21.37
CA ARG A 257 -9.86 -41.31 -22.62
C ARG A 257 -9.94 -42.83 -22.42
N GLU A 258 -9.63 -43.30 -21.22
CA GLU A 258 -9.89 -44.67 -20.81
C GLU A 258 -10.68 -44.58 -19.51
N ASN A 259 -11.98 -44.90 -19.52
CA ASN A 259 -12.82 -44.91 -18.32
C ASN A 259 -12.04 -45.54 -17.15
N PRO A 260 -11.62 -44.77 -16.13
CA PRO A 260 -11.02 -45.35 -14.93
C PRO A 260 -12.18 -45.89 -14.10
N SER A 261 -12.79 -46.96 -14.61
CA SER A 261 -13.51 -47.86 -13.75
C SER A 261 -12.43 -48.62 -12.98
N LEU A 262 -12.50 -48.58 -11.65
CA LEU A 262 -11.92 -49.60 -10.78
C LEU A 262 -12.53 -50.94 -11.21
N THR A 263 -12.05 -51.50 -12.31
CA THR A 263 -12.59 -52.72 -12.86
C THR A 263 -12.08 -53.87 -12.03
N ARG A 264 -13.03 -54.67 -11.54
CA ARG A 264 -12.94 -55.97 -10.86
C ARG A 264 -11.86 -56.97 -11.36
N ASN A 265 -11.17 -56.70 -12.47
CA ASN A 265 -10.19 -57.59 -13.09
C ASN A 265 -8.72 -57.22 -12.80
N THR A 266 -8.40 -56.01 -12.31
CA THR A 266 -7.02 -55.60 -12.01
C THR A 266 -6.46 -56.18 -10.70
N LEU A 267 -7.33 -56.72 -9.82
CA LEU A 267 -6.96 -57.30 -8.52
C LEU A 267 -6.79 -58.84 -8.55
N LYS A 268 -6.72 -59.47 -9.72
CA LYS A 268 -6.58 -60.94 -9.87
C LYS A 268 -5.12 -61.34 -10.10
N ARG A 269 -4.27 -61.28 -9.06
CA ARG A 269 -3.05 -62.11 -9.01
C ARG A 269 -3.20 -63.20 -7.96
N LYS A 270 -2.55 -64.34 -8.20
CA LYS A 270 -2.85 -65.65 -7.63
C LYS A 270 -2.55 -65.82 -6.13
N ASP A 271 -1.87 -64.88 -5.46
CA ASP A 271 -1.11 -65.22 -4.25
C ASP A 271 -1.37 -64.35 -3.00
N ALA A 272 -2.55 -63.72 -2.84
CA ALA A 272 -2.90 -62.99 -1.60
C ALA A 272 -4.39 -63.13 -1.21
N ARG A 273 -4.66 -63.26 0.10
CA ARG A 273 -5.99 -63.52 0.71
C ARG A 273 -6.43 -62.38 1.62
N GLU A 274 -7.03 -61.31 1.11
CA GLU A 274 -7.67 -60.28 1.96
C GLU A 274 -8.93 -59.71 1.29
N PHE A 275 -9.86 -59.21 2.11
CA PHE A 275 -11.21 -58.77 1.75
C PHE A 275 -11.19 -57.37 1.12
N TYR A 276 -12.07 -57.10 0.15
CA TYR A 276 -12.20 -55.79 -0.49
C TYR A 276 -13.66 -55.37 -0.64
N GLY A 277 -14.04 -54.27 0.00
CA GLY A 277 -15.26 -53.51 -0.27
C GLY A 277 -14.93 -52.07 -0.63
N LEU A 278 -15.76 -51.43 -1.45
CA LEU A 278 -15.68 -49.98 -1.72
C LEU A 278 -16.95 -49.34 -1.17
N ARG A 279 -16.79 -48.23 -0.46
CA ARG A 279 -17.90 -47.44 0.05
C ARG A 279 -17.73 -45.96 -0.32
N SER A 280 -18.82 -45.31 -0.71
CA SER A 280 -18.86 -43.85 -0.85
C SER A 280 -18.95 -43.21 0.54
N LEU A 281 -18.15 -42.18 0.80
CA LEU A 281 -18.23 -41.43 2.06
C LEU A 281 -19.06 -40.17 1.85
N THR A 282 -19.92 -39.85 2.81
CA THR A 282 -20.75 -38.64 2.77
C THR A 282 -20.12 -37.55 3.63
N MET A 283 -20.25 -36.29 3.21
CA MET A 283 -19.89 -35.14 4.03
C MET A 283 -21.15 -34.60 4.73
N ARG A 284 -21.05 -34.34 6.04
CA ARG A 284 -22.08 -33.66 6.82
C ARG A 284 -21.41 -32.62 7.72
N ASP A 285 -21.91 -31.39 7.69
CA ASP A 285 -21.35 -30.27 8.46
C ASP A 285 -19.83 -30.11 8.26
N GLY A 286 -19.35 -30.38 7.05
CA GLY A 286 -17.93 -30.30 6.68
C GLY A 286 -17.04 -31.45 7.13
N ARG A 287 -17.61 -32.46 7.78
CA ARG A 287 -16.87 -33.65 8.23
C ARG A 287 -17.24 -34.87 7.41
N VAL A 288 -16.24 -35.69 7.12
CA VAL A 288 -16.42 -36.96 6.41
C VAL A 288 -16.97 -37.99 7.40
N ARG A 289 -18.17 -38.51 7.15
CA ARG A 289 -18.76 -39.54 8.02
C ARG A 289 -18.41 -40.93 7.51
N ILE A 290 -17.68 -41.67 8.33
CA ILE A 290 -17.40 -43.08 8.10
C ILE A 290 -18.54 -43.97 8.64
N ASP A 291 -19.29 -43.48 9.62
CA ASP A 291 -20.33 -44.27 10.30
C ASP A 291 -21.72 -44.20 9.65
N GLY A 292 -21.84 -43.64 8.44
CA GLY A 292 -23.15 -43.41 7.81
C GLY A 292 -23.99 -44.69 7.67
N HIS A 293 -25.22 -44.68 8.21
CA HIS A 293 -26.16 -45.80 8.09
C HIS A 293 -26.86 -45.88 6.72
N GLU A 294 -26.53 -44.99 5.80
CA GLU A 294 -27.25 -44.78 4.55
C GLU A 294 -26.34 -45.10 3.35
N VAL A 295 -26.90 -45.90 2.43
CA VAL A 295 -26.34 -46.43 1.17
C VAL A 295 -25.52 -47.72 1.32
N GLN A 296 -26.07 -48.78 0.73
CA GLN A 296 -25.55 -50.15 0.65
C GLN A 296 -24.13 -50.12 0.06
N PRO A 297 -23.06 -50.50 0.81
CA PRO A 297 -21.76 -50.75 0.18
C PRO A 297 -21.92 -51.87 -0.84
N VAL A 298 -21.08 -51.89 -1.87
CA VAL A 298 -21.02 -53.03 -2.79
C VAL A 298 -19.91 -53.95 -2.29
N VAL A 299 -20.25 -54.97 -1.50
CA VAL A 299 -19.27 -55.95 -1.02
C VAL A 299 -19.22 -57.15 -1.98
N GLU A 300 -18.05 -57.45 -2.55
CA GLU A 300 -17.87 -58.63 -3.41
C GLU A 300 -16.82 -59.59 -2.81
N ARG A 301 -17.27 -60.78 -2.38
CA ARG A 301 -16.41 -61.83 -1.80
C ARG A 301 -15.73 -62.63 -2.92
N ILE A 302 -14.39 -62.74 -2.92
CA ILE A 302 -13.62 -63.55 -3.89
C ILE A 302 -12.53 -64.36 -3.16
N THR A 303 -12.40 -65.65 -3.48
CA THR A 303 -11.49 -66.62 -2.83
C THR A 303 -10.17 -66.78 -3.59
N LEU A 304 -9.02 -66.69 -2.89
CA LEU A 304 -7.69 -67.09 -3.39
C LEU A 304 -6.83 -67.73 -2.27
N LEU A 305 -5.62 -68.23 -2.56
CA LEU A 305 -4.78 -69.11 -1.71
C LEU A 305 -3.48 -68.41 -1.23
N PRO A 306 -2.87 -68.84 -0.11
CA PRO A 306 -1.79 -68.11 0.57
C PRO A 306 -0.39 -68.35 -0.06
N GLY A 307 0.47 -67.34 -0.05
CA GLY A 307 1.91 -67.46 -0.35
C GLY A 307 2.74 -67.71 0.93
N GLU A 308 3.79 -68.52 0.81
CA GLU A 308 4.68 -68.86 1.92
C GLU A 308 5.65 -67.71 2.26
N GLY A 309 5.73 -67.35 3.55
CA GLY A 309 6.94 -66.73 4.12
C GLY A 309 6.93 -65.23 4.47
N ALA A 310 5.89 -64.70 5.13
CA ALA A 310 6.01 -63.59 6.11
C ALA A 310 4.70 -63.43 6.88
N ARG A 311 4.68 -63.75 8.17
CA ARG A 311 3.56 -63.40 9.06
C ARG A 311 3.70 -61.90 9.39
N ARG A 312 2.65 -61.09 9.14
CA ARG A 312 2.47 -59.65 9.50
C ARG A 312 2.73 -58.57 8.43
N MET A 313 2.33 -58.77 7.17
CA MET A 313 2.21 -57.67 6.21
C MET A 313 1.00 -57.87 5.29
N ALA A 314 0.26 -56.79 5.05
CA ALA A 314 -0.72 -56.67 3.98
C ALA A 314 -0.16 -55.66 2.96
N GLU A 315 -0.02 -56.06 1.68
CA GLU A 315 0.55 -55.25 0.61
C GLU A 315 -0.47 -55.10 -0.53
N LEU A 316 -0.86 -53.87 -0.86
CA LEU A 316 -1.73 -53.57 -2.00
C LEU A 316 -0.88 -53.25 -3.25
N ARG A 317 -0.97 -54.05 -4.32
CA ARG A 317 -0.36 -53.75 -5.62
C ARG A 317 -1.41 -53.50 -6.69
N ASN A 318 -1.37 -52.34 -7.34
CA ASN A 318 -2.23 -52.04 -8.48
C ASN A 318 -1.47 -52.32 -9.79
N GLN A 319 -1.88 -53.36 -10.53
CA GLN A 319 -1.30 -53.67 -11.84
C GLN A 319 -2.12 -53.03 -12.95
N LEU A 320 -1.65 -51.88 -13.43
CA LEU A 320 -2.08 -51.30 -14.70
C LEU A 320 -0.90 -51.41 -15.68
N GLY A 321 -0.97 -52.43 -16.54
CA GLY A 321 -0.13 -52.54 -17.73
C GLY A 321 -0.95 -53.23 -18.84
N PRO A 322 -0.74 -52.85 -20.11
CA PRO A 322 -1.40 -53.52 -21.22
C PRO A 322 -0.96 -55.00 -21.23
N ARG A 323 -1.92 -55.92 -21.34
CA ARG A 323 -1.60 -57.32 -21.61
C ARG A 323 -0.88 -57.38 -22.96
N SER A 324 0.40 -57.70 -22.95
CA SER A 324 1.11 -58.20 -24.13
C SER A 324 0.32 -59.39 -24.70
N ALA A 325 0.15 -59.37 -26.02
CA ALA A 325 -0.72 -60.26 -26.79
C ALA A 325 -0.20 -61.70 -26.94
N GLU A 326 0.59 -62.20 -25.98
CA GLU A 326 1.28 -63.48 -26.09
C GLU A 326 0.82 -64.49 -25.03
N VAL A 327 -0.48 -64.81 -24.96
CA VAL A 327 -0.93 -66.17 -24.56
C VAL A 327 -2.30 -66.44 -25.21
N ARG A 328 -2.29 -66.72 -26.51
CA ARG A 328 -3.39 -67.41 -27.20
C ARG A 328 -2.82 -68.48 -28.13
N ALA A 329 -2.18 -69.48 -27.55
CA ALA A 329 -2.03 -70.78 -28.16
C ALA A 329 -1.72 -71.79 -27.05
N GLN A 330 -2.75 -72.43 -26.50
CA GLN A 330 -2.81 -73.90 -26.33
C GLN A 330 -4.00 -74.30 -25.46
N ASP A 331 -4.61 -75.39 -25.92
CA ASP A 331 -5.51 -76.32 -25.23
C ASP A 331 -6.99 -75.93 -25.07
N ASP A 332 -7.62 -76.09 -26.23
CA ASP A 332 -8.90 -76.75 -26.40
C ASP A 332 -8.94 -78.12 -25.68
N LYS A 333 -9.77 -78.27 -24.64
CA LYS A 333 -10.82 -79.31 -24.52
C LYS A 333 -11.33 -79.46 -23.08
N GLN A 334 -12.66 -79.51 -22.98
CA GLN A 334 -13.51 -79.91 -21.85
C GLN A 334 -13.66 -78.93 -20.66
N ARG A 335 -14.74 -78.14 -20.70
CA ARG A 335 -15.37 -77.55 -19.50
C ARG A 335 -16.80 -78.11 -19.33
N PRO A 336 -17.22 -78.48 -18.11
CA PRO A 336 -18.57 -78.95 -17.81
C PRO A 336 -19.60 -77.80 -17.89
N PRO A 337 -20.92 -78.11 -17.98
CA PRO A 337 -21.95 -77.10 -18.13
C PRO A 337 -21.95 -76.13 -16.95
N ARG A 338 -21.86 -74.84 -17.25
CA ARG A 338 -21.93 -73.75 -16.27
C ARG A 338 -23.28 -73.81 -15.53
N ALA A 339 -23.21 -73.88 -14.20
CA ALA A 339 -24.37 -73.64 -13.33
C ALA A 339 -25.04 -72.30 -13.68
N ALA A 340 -26.36 -72.27 -13.57
CA ALA A 340 -27.19 -71.10 -13.84
C ALA A 340 -26.62 -69.87 -13.13
N ARG A 341 -26.32 -68.82 -13.90
CA ARG A 341 -25.95 -67.51 -13.37
C ARG A 341 -27.09 -67.04 -12.47
N GLN A 342 -26.85 -66.95 -11.16
CA GLN A 342 -27.70 -66.18 -10.25
C GLN A 342 -27.93 -64.80 -10.87
N THR A 343 -29.20 -64.46 -11.06
CA THR A 343 -29.67 -63.14 -11.46
C THR A 343 -29.19 -62.13 -10.42
N ARG A 344 -28.17 -61.34 -10.77
CA ARG A 344 -27.73 -60.22 -9.94
C ARG A 344 -28.86 -59.21 -9.89
N LEU A 345 -29.37 -58.94 -8.69
CA LEU A 345 -30.19 -57.77 -8.42
C LEU A 345 -29.36 -56.54 -8.77
N ARG A 346 -29.73 -55.82 -9.82
CA ARG A 346 -29.17 -54.49 -10.11
C ARG A 346 -29.80 -53.54 -9.09
N GLY A 347 -29.04 -53.12 -8.09
CA GLY A 347 -29.41 -51.98 -7.26
C GLY A 347 -29.64 -50.73 -8.12
N PRO A 348 -30.50 -49.78 -7.68
CA PRO A 348 -30.70 -48.52 -8.38
C PRO A 348 -29.39 -47.75 -8.52
N PRO A 349 -29.19 -46.98 -9.60
CA PRO A 349 -28.00 -46.15 -9.77
C PRO A 349 -27.89 -45.14 -8.63
N ILE A 350 -26.73 -45.09 -7.98
CA ILE A 350 -26.39 -44.10 -6.95
C ILE A 350 -26.30 -42.73 -7.64
N ASN A 351 -27.28 -41.85 -7.39
CA ASN A 351 -27.34 -40.49 -7.95
C ASN A 351 -26.76 -39.41 -7.01
N GLU A 352 -26.04 -39.80 -5.95
CA GLU A 352 -25.41 -38.84 -5.06
C GLU A 352 -24.24 -38.13 -5.75
N ARG A 353 -24.14 -36.81 -5.57
CA ARG A 353 -22.99 -36.04 -6.07
C ARG A 353 -21.73 -36.63 -5.42
N ALA A 354 -20.79 -37.06 -6.26
CA ALA A 354 -19.48 -37.53 -5.81
C ALA A 354 -18.87 -36.48 -4.87
N THR A 355 -18.72 -36.84 -3.60
CA THR A 355 -18.16 -35.98 -2.55
C THR A 355 -16.65 -35.81 -2.70
N GLY A 356 -16.01 -36.55 -3.61
CA GLY A 356 -14.55 -36.65 -3.74
C GLY A 356 -13.94 -37.66 -2.76
N TRP A 357 -14.74 -38.46 -2.05
CA TRP A 357 -14.27 -39.37 -1.01
C TRP A 357 -14.84 -40.78 -1.15
N VAL A 358 -13.98 -41.77 -0.94
CA VAL A 358 -14.33 -43.20 -0.85
C VAL A 358 -13.59 -43.83 0.32
N ALA A 359 -14.11 -44.93 0.87
CA ALA A 359 -13.39 -45.78 1.79
C ALA A 359 -13.15 -47.15 1.15
N PHE A 360 -11.92 -47.62 1.22
CA PHE A 360 -11.59 -49.03 0.99
C PHE A 360 -11.75 -49.79 2.30
N ILE A 361 -12.50 -50.90 2.26
CA ILE A 361 -12.77 -51.72 3.43
C ILE A 361 -11.87 -52.95 3.35
N PHE A 362 -10.98 -53.07 4.34
CA PHE A 362 -10.06 -54.19 4.51
C PHE A 362 -10.46 -54.98 5.75
N GLU A 363 -10.17 -56.28 5.78
CA GLU A 363 -10.32 -57.09 6.98
C GLU A 363 -8.93 -57.50 7.47
N LEU A 364 -8.54 -57.00 8.64
CA LEU A 364 -7.19 -57.11 9.19
C LEU A 364 -7.20 -57.86 10.53
N PRO A 365 -6.09 -58.53 10.91
CA PRO A 365 -5.93 -59.03 12.28
C PRO A 365 -6.16 -57.91 13.31
N ALA A 366 -6.89 -58.21 14.38
CA ALA A 366 -7.21 -57.22 15.41
C ALA A 366 -5.95 -56.66 16.10
N ASP A 367 -4.84 -57.40 16.08
CA ASP A 367 -3.52 -57.05 16.63
C ASP A 367 -2.54 -56.46 15.59
N ALA A 368 -3.00 -56.17 14.37
CA ALA A 368 -2.16 -55.53 13.36
C ALA A 368 -1.73 -54.11 13.81
N VAL A 369 -0.43 -53.85 13.74
CA VAL A 369 0.19 -52.58 14.18
C VAL A 369 0.50 -51.66 12.99
N GLU A 370 0.69 -52.23 11.80
CA GLU A 370 1.13 -51.50 10.61
C GLU A 370 0.34 -51.97 9.38
N PHE A 371 0.08 -51.04 8.45
CA PHE A 371 -0.54 -51.32 7.16
C PHE A 371 0.19 -50.56 6.04
N LYS A 372 0.56 -51.26 4.96
CA LYS A 372 1.39 -50.70 3.87
C LYS A 372 0.61 -50.63 2.58
N VAL A 373 0.59 -49.46 1.96
CA VAL A 373 -0.07 -49.20 0.67
C VAL A 373 1.00 -48.87 -0.36
N ALA A 374 1.12 -49.70 -1.40
CA ALA A 374 2.01 -49.40 -2.53
C ALA A 374 1.20 -48.79 -3.69
N TRP A 375 1.64 -47.64 -4.18
CA TRP A 375 0.97 -46.95 -5.27
C TRP A 375 1.48 -47.44 -6.63
N PRO A 376 0.61 -47.60 -7.65
CA PRO A 376 1.00 -48.06 -8.99
C PRO A 376 1.97 -47.12 -9.69
N GLU A 377 1.88 -45.82 -9.39
CA GLU A 377 2.70 -44.80 -9.99
C GLU A 377 4.08 -44.72 -9.30
N GLY A 378 4.32 -45.46 -8.21
CA GLY A 378 5.55 -45.45 -7.42
C GLY A 378 5.33 -44.87 -6.01
N GLY A 379 6.04 -45.42 -5.03
CA GLY A 379 5.96 -45.01 -3.62
C GLY A 379 5.15 -45.95 -2.72
N GLU A 380 5.51 -45.98 -1.44
CA GLU A 380 4.87 -46.78 -0.40
C GLU A 380 4.43 -45.86 0.75
N GLU A 381 3.20 -46.02 1.21
CA GLU A 381 2.69 -45.36 2.41
C GLU A 381 2.53 -46.40 3.52
N THR A 382 3.27 -46.17 4.60
CA THR A 382 3.15 -46.95 5.84
C THR A 382 2.22 -46.23 6.80
N LEU A 383 1.19 -46.93 7.29
CA LEU A 383 0.21 -46.45 8.25
C LEU A 383 0.40 -47.15 9.59
N ASP A 384 0.56 -46.39 10.67
CA ASP A 384 0.61 -46.91 12.04
C ASP A 384 -0.84 -47.08 12.56
N LEU A 385 -1.31 -48.31 12.59
CA LEU A 385 -2.67 -48.66 13.01
C LEU A 385 -2.88 -48.42 14.51
N GLY A 386 -1.82 -48.49 15.33
CA GLY A 386 -1.89 -48.17 16.76
C GLY A 386 -2.12 -46.67 16.98
N PHE A 387 -1.41 -45.83 16.23
CA PHE A 387 -1.62 -44.40 16.25
C PHE A 387 -3.03 -44.01 15.75
N ILE A 388 -3.50 -44.63 14.66
CA ILE A 388 -4.85 -44.39 14.12
C ILE A 388 -5.94 -44.76 15.14
N ARG A 389 -5.83 -45.90 15.83
CA ARG A 389 -6.79 -46.33 16.86
C ARG A 389 -6.92 -45.32 18.01
N THR A 390 -5.82 -44.64 18.33
CA THR A 390 -5.78 -43.67 19.44
C THR A 390 -6.03 -42.23 18.99
N ALA A 391 -6.22 -41.97 17.70
CA ALA A 391 -6.32 -40.62 17.16
C ALA A 391 -7.48 -39.79 17.75
N ALA A 392 -8.66 -40.40 17.92
CA ALA A 392 -9.84 -39.77 18.52
C ALA A 392 -9.87 -39.80 20.07
N LEU A 393 -9.02 -40.60 20.71
CA LEU A 393 -9.17 -41.03 22.11
C LEU A 393 -8.41 -40.18 23.13
N ILE A 394 -7.76 -39.09 22.73
CA ILE A 394 -6.84 -38.37 23.61
C ILE A 394 -7.36 -36.96 23.88
N SER A 395 -7.94 -36.77 25.08
CA SER A 395 -8.18 -35.43 25.63
C SER A 395 -6.93 -34.86 26.31
N PRO A 396 -6.78 -33.51 26.43
CA PRO A 396 -5.65 -32.90 27.13
C PRO A 396 -5.51 -33.39 28.58
N ASP A 397 -6.63 -33.68 29.25
CA ASP A 397 -6.63 -34.19 30.63
C ASP A 397 -6.11 -35.62 30.74
N GLU A 398 -6.39 -36.48 29.75
CA GLU A 398 -5.84 -37.84 29.71
C GLU A 398 -4.34 -37.83 29.46
N ILE A 399 -3.83 -36.90 28.63
CA ILE A 399 -2.39 -36.71 28.44
C ILE A 399 -1.73 -36.34 29.76
N LYS A 400 -2.27 -35.32 30.45
CA LYS A 400 -1.75 -34.88 31.75
C LYS A 400 -1.86 -35.99 32.83
N ARG A 401 -2.98 -36.75 32.87
CA ARG A 401 -3.18 -37.87 33.81
C ARG A 401 -2.24 -39.06 33.60
N SER A 402 -1.90 -39.37 32.34
CA SER A 402 -1.03 -40.49 32.00
C SER A 402 0.41 -40.35 32.54
N VAL A 403 0.82 -39.10 32.85
CA VAL A 403 2.15 -38.77 33.36
C VAL A 403 2.13 -38.48 34.86
N SER A 404 1.08 -37.82 35.38
CA SER A 404 0.92 -37.48 36.81
C SER A 404 0.71 -38.69 37.74
N GLY A 405 0.39 -39.88 37.19
CA GLY A 405 0.47 -41.14 37.94
C GLY A 405 1.86 -41.42 38.57
N ALA A 406 2.91 -40.73 38.10
CA ALA A 406 4.27 -40.82 38.64
C ALA A 406 4.64 -39.73 39.66
N ILE A 407 3.88 -38.63 39.80
CA ILE A 407 4.23 -37.50 40.66
C ILE A 407 3.05 -37.18 41.60
N LYS A 408 3.10 -37.75 42.81
CA LYS A 408 2.15 -37.42 43.89
C LYS A 408 2.54 -36.08 44.55
N GLY A 409 2.02 -34.98 44.03
CA GLY A 409 2.14 -33.65 44.65
C GLY A 409 1.66 -32.57 43.71
N GLY A 410 0.81 -31.66 44.18
CA GLY A 410 0.10 -30.66 43.38
C GLY A 410 0.97 -30.02 42.29
N GLU A 411 0.53 -30.15 41.04
CA GLU A 411 1.29 -29.69 39.88
C GLU A 411 1.25 -28.15 39.78
N PRO A 412 2.39 -27.50 39.53
CA PRO A 412 2.42 -26.06 39.26
C PRO A 412 1.84 -25.74 37.87
N PRO A 413 1.23 -24.55 37.67
CA PRO A 413 0.88 -24.06 36.33
C PRO A 413 2.14 -23.92 35.46
N GLY A 414 2.06 -24.32 34.18
CA GLY A 414 3.19 -24.31 33.23
C GLY A 414 3.84 -25.69 33.00
N TRP A 415 3.02 -26.74 32.86
CA TRP A 415 3.52 -28.11 32.67
C TRP A 415 4.26 -28.29 31.32
N PRO A 416 5.43 -28.96 31.28
CA PRO A 416 6.23 -29.07 30.06
C PRO A 416 5.66 -30.14 29.12
N TRP A 417 4.77 -29.73 28.22
CA TRP A 417 4.15 -30.58 27.19
C TRP A 417 5.16 -31.36 26.32
N SER A 418 6.37 -30.83 26.18
CA SER A 418 7.50 -31.46 25.48
C SER A 418 7.95 -32.79 26.11
N SER A 419 7.63 -33.03 27.38
CA SER A 419 7.97 -34.27 28.10
C SER A 419 6.87 -35.35 28.03
N ALA A 420 5.69 -35.01 27.51
CA ALA A 420 4.58 -35.95 27.40
C ALA A 420 4.85 -36.96 26.28
N SER A 421 4.95 -38.25 26.62
CA SER A 421 5.26 -39.32 25.66
C SER A 421 4.31 -39.36 24.45
N ALA A 422 3.02 -39.08 24.67
CA ALA A 422 2.02 -38.98 23.61
C ALA A 422 2.29 -37.82 22.64
N ILE A 423 2.76 -36.66 23.14
CA ILE A 423 3.12 -35.50 22.32
C ILE A 423 4.41 -35.77 21.56
N VAL A 424 5.46 -36.27 22.23
CA VAL A 424 6.73 -36.65 21.60
C VAL A 424 6.49 -37.67 20.47
N SER A 425 5.67 -38.69 20.71
CA SER A 425 5.29 -39.67 19.68
C SER A 425 4.56 -39.02 18.50
N THR A 426 3.65 -38.08 18.77
CA THR A 426 2.88 -37.37 17.73
C THR A 426 3.80 -36.48 16.89
N LEU A 427 4.74 -35.78 17.52
CA LEU A 427 5.76 -34.96 16.84
C LEU A 427 6.70 -35.82 15.98
N ALA A 428 7.12 -36.99 16.49
CA ALA A 428 7.92 -37.95 15.72
C ALA A 428 7.17 -38.46 14.47
N THR A 429 5.85 -38.67 14.58
CA THR A 429 4.99 -39.04 13.44
C THR A 429 4.96 -37.95 12.36
N ILE A 430 4.93 -36.67 12.73
CA ILE A 430 4.96 -35.54 11.76
C ILE A 430 6.24 -35.58 10.91
N GLN A 431 7.38 -35.88 11.53
CA GLN A 431 8.70 -35.83 10.89
C GLN A 431 9.02 -37.06 10.04
N SER A 432 8.66 -38.26 10.52
CA SER A 432 9.17 -39.51 9.94
C SER A 432 8.13 -40.38 9.22
N SER A 433 6.84 -40.02 9.29
CA SER A 433 5.77 -40.86 8.75
C SER A 433 5.29 -40.45 7.36
N SER A 434 4.48 -41.34 6.77
CA SER A 434 3.77 -41.09 5.51
C SER A 434 2.96 -39.80 5.56
N PRO A 435 2.67 -39.18 4.40
CA PRO A 435 1.95 -37.90 4.35
C PRO A 435 0.60 -37.95 5.07
N ALA A 436 -0.12 -39.08 4.98
CA ALA A 436 -1.43 -39.25 5.62
C ALA A 436 -1.31 -39.30 7.16
N MET A 437 -0.28 -39.98 7.66
CA MET A 437 0.02 -40.07 9.08
C MET A 437 0.47 -38.73 9.65
N ALA A 438 1.29 -37.97 8.92
CA ALA A 438 1.73 -36.65 9.35
C ALA A 438 0.58 -35.63 9.38
N ALA A 439 -0.35 -35.67 8.41
CA ALA A 439 -1.54 -34.82 8.41
C ALA A 439 -2.47 -35.15 9.60
N LEU A 440 -2.74 -36.44 9.86
CA LEU A 440 -3.47 -36.89 11.06
C LEU A 440 -2.74 -36.45 12.35
N ALA A 441 -1.41 -36.57 12.31
CA ALA A 441 -0.39 -35.94 13.16
C ALA A 441 -0.83 -34.58 13.72
N ILE A 442 -0.86 -33.65 12.77
CA ILE A 442 -1.09 -32.24 12.98
C ILE A 442 -2.53 -31.96 13.40
N GLU A 443 -3.52 -32.63 12.79
CA GLU A 443 -4.94 -32.45 13.16
C GLU A 443 -5.23 -32.91 14.59
N ARG A 444 -4.51 -33.93 15.09
CA ARG A 444 -4.59 -34.34 16.49
C ARG A 444 -4.04 -33.27 17.43
N LEU A 445 -2.87 -32.69 17.13
CA LEU A 445 -2.32 -31.58 17.90
C LEU A 445 -3.23 -30.35 17.86
N ARG A 446 -3.82 -30.07 16.69
CA ARG A 446 -4.79 -28.99 16.53
C ARG A 446 -6.00 -29.19 17.43
N ARG A 447 -6.58 -30.39 17.48
CA ARG A 447 -7.73 -30.68 18.36
C ARG A 447 -7.39 -30.45 19.82
N ILE A 448 -6.23 -30.93 20.29
CA ILE A 448 -5.76 -30.71 21.66
C ILE A 448 -5.63 -29.20 21.93
N ARG A 449 -5.04 -28.45 21.00
CA ARG A 449 -4.90 -26.98 21.11
C ARG A 449 -6.25 -26.27 21.20
N ILE A 450 -7.24 -26.68 20.40
CA ILE A 450 -8.61 -26.14 20.46
C ILE A 450 -9.25 -26.44 21.83
N GLU A 451 -9.12 -27.67 22.32
CA GLU A 451 -9.66 -28.08 23.63
C GLU A 451 -8.98 -27.36 24.80
N LEU A 452 -7.68 -27.06 24.71
CA LEU A 452 -6.98 -26.19 25.66
C LEU A 452 -7.53 -24.76 25.62
N GLY A 453 -7.76 -24.23 24.41
CA GLY A 453 -8.35 -22.90 24.22
C GLY A 453 -9.76 -22.74 24.78
N TRP A 454 -10.51 -23.82 24.96
CA TRP A 454 -11.85 -23.77 25.59
C TRP A 454 -11.83 -23.57 27.10
N ARG A 455 -10.68 -23.69 27.76
CA ARG A 455 -10.54 -23.50 29.21
C ARG A 455 -10.52 -22.00 29.54
N ILE A 456 -11.27 -21.58 30.56
CA ILE A 456 -11.31 -20.17 30.98
C ILE A 456 -10.46 -19.97 32.23
N GLY A 457 -9.46 -19.09 32.19
CA GLY A 457 -8.63 -18.72 33.34
C GLY A 457 -7.21 -18.29 32.98
N PRO A 458 -6.47 -17.62 33.89
CA PRO A 458 -5.07 -17.24 33.67
C PRO A 458 -4.14 -18.44 33.47
N GLU A 459 -4.48 -19.60 34.04
CA GLU A 459 -3.77 -20.85 33.83
C GLU A 459 -3.86 -21.36 32.37
N THR A 460 -4.94 -21.02 31.65
CA THR A 460 -5.10 -21.38 30.24
C THR A 460 -4.05 -20.74 29.36
N GLN A 461 -3.75 -19.45 29.57
CA GLN A 461 -2.76 -18.74 28.75
C GLN A 461 -1.36 -19.35 28.95
N ALA A 462 -0.99 -19.63 30.22
CA ALA A 462 0.27 -20.29 30.54
C ALA A 462 0.35 -21.70 29.93
N ASP A 463 -0.74 -22.48 29.97
CA ASP A 463 -0.82 -23.81 29.34
C ASP A 463 -0.70 -23.72 27.81
N LEU A 464 -1.31 -22.72 27.17
CA LEU A 464 -1.24 -22.48 25.72
C LEU A 464 0.15 -22.01 25.28
N ASP A 465 0.80 -21.15 26.07
CA ASP A 465 2.16 -20.68 25.80
C ASP A 465 3.14 -21.87 25.89
N ALA A 466 3.05 -22.67 26.96
CA ALA A 466 3.86 -23.90 27.12
C ALA A 466 3.56 -24.95 26.03
N TRP A 467 2.31 -25.06 25.58
CA TRP A 467 1.94 -25.91 24.45
C TRP A 467 2.60 -25.42 23.15
N SER A 468 2.51 -24.12 22.89
CA SER A 468 3.09 -23.48 21.71
C SER A 468 4.60 -23.66 21.64
N GLU A 469 5.32 -23.49 22.75
CA GLU A 469 6.76 -23.75 22.86
C GLU A 469 7.13 -25.22 22.52
N ALA A 470 6.28 -26.18 22.88
CA ALA A 470 6.54 -27.59 22.64
C ALA A 470 6.21 -28.05 21.21
N VAL A 471 5.23 -27.42 20.55
CA VAL A 471 4.59 -27.98 19.34
C VAL A 471 4.77 -27.12 18.09
N ASP A 472 4.72 -25.78 18.22
CA ASP A 472 4.53 -24.90 17.07
C ASP A 472 5.69 -24.99 16.06
N GLU A 473 6.94 -25.16 16.51
CA GLU A 473 8.10 -25.29 15.60
C GLU A 473 7.96 -26.50 14.66
N SER A 474 7.58 -27.66 15.21
CA SER A 474 7.44 -28.88 14.40
C SER A 474 6.30 -28.76 13.38
N VAL A 475 5.20 -28.10 13.76
CA VAL A 475 4.08 -27.86 12.83
C VAL A 475 4.48 -26.80 11.79
N LEU A 476 5.18 -25.74 12.17
CA LEU A 476 5.71 -24.74 11.21
C LEU A 476 6.61 -25.40 10.17
N ARG A 477 7.60 -26.18 10.61
CA ARG A 477 8.54 -26.89 9.70
C ARG A 477 7.84 -27.90 8.80
N SER A 478 6.70 -28.44 9.20
CA SER A 478 5.91 -29.33 8.34
C SER A 478 5.38 -28.63 7.07
N ALA A 479 5.38 -27.30 7.01
CA ALA A 479 5.06 -26.57 5.78
C ALA A 479 6.11 -26.74 4.66
N MET A 480 7.36 -27.11 5.00
CA MET A 480 8.42 -27.42 4.03
C MET A 480 8.24 -28.76 3.32
N ARG A 481 7.32 -29.59 3.82
CA ARG A 481 6.99 -30.85 3.19
C ARG A 481 6.30 -30.61 1.85
N SER A 482 6.64 -31.41 0.85
CA SER A 482 6.13 -31.21 -0.52
C SER A 482 4.65 -31.60 -0.66
N GLU A 483 4.13 -32.41 0.26
CA GLU A 483 2.79 -32.97 0.22
C GLU A 483 1.72 -31.95 0.67
N GLU A 484 0.73 -31.67 -0.18
CA GLU A 484 -0.31 -30.64 0.02
C GLU A 484 -1.14 -30.89 1.28
N GLN A 485 -1.49 -32.15 1.57
CA GLN A 485 -2.31 -32.48 2.75
C GLN A 485 -1.61 -32.18 4.09
N VAL A 486 -0.28 -32.33 4.15
CA VAL A 486 0.48 -32.01 5.37
C VAL A 486 0.55 -30.49 5.56
N ARG A 487 0.84 -29.76 4.48
CA ARG A 487 0.84 -28.29 4.46
C ARG A 487 -0.53 -27.73 4.85
N LEU A 488 -1.61 -28.27 4.31
CA LEU A 488 -2.97 -27.84 4.64
C LEU A 488 -3.30 -28.09 6.12
N ALA A 489 -2.94 -29.25 6.67
CA ALA A 489 -3.12 -29.52 8.10
C ALA A 489 -2.32 -28.53 8.97
N ALA A 490 -1.08 -28.22 8.58
CA ALA A 490 -0.24 -27.22 9.24
C ALA A 490 -0.89 -25.83 9.22
N PHE A 491 -1.39 -25.39 8.08
CA PHE A 491 -2.12 -24.12 7.96
C PHE A 491 -3.35 -24.09 8.88
N ARG A 492 -4.15 -25.16 8.90
CA ARG A 492 -5.35 -25.26 9.75
C ARG A 492 -5.02 -25.22 11.24
N TYR A 493 -3.89 -25.81 11.65
CA TYR A 493 -3.43 -25.77 13.04
C TYR A 493 -3.27 -24.34 13.57
N PHE A 494 -2.86 -23.38 12.73
CA PHE A 494 -2.73 -21.97 13.14
C PHE A 494 -3.98 -21.13 12.86
N CYS A 495 -4.73 -21.43 11.80
CA CYS A 495 -5.76 -20.52 11.30
C CYS A 495 -7.21 -20.91 11.70
N ASP A 496 -7.48 -22.20 11.91
CA ASP A 496 -8.85 -22.75 12.00
C ASP A 496 -9.27 -22.99 13.47
N TYR A 497 -9.79 -21.96 14.13
CA TYR A 497 -10.43 -22.02 15.46
C TYR A 497 -11.90 -21.61 15.41
N PRO A 498 -12.71 -22.05 16.40
CA PRO A 498 -14.09 -21.61 16.57
C PRO A 498 -14.23 -20.08 16.59
N PRO A 499 -15.23 -19.49 15.91
CA PRO A 499 -15.41 -18.02 15.83
C PRO A 499 -15.52 -17.32 17.18
N GLN A 500 -16.04 -18.03 18.18
CA GLN A 500 -16.22 -17.56 19.55
C GLN A 500 -14.91 -17.32 20.31
N TYR A 501 -13.76 -17.70 19.76
CA TYR A 501 -12.45 -17.41 20.32
C TYR A 501 -11.60 -16.61 19.32
N GLU A 502 -11.39 -15.32 19.63
CA GLU A 502 -10.37 -14.48 19.00
C GLU A 502 -8.96 -14.82 19.53
N ALA A 503 -8.67 -16.10 19.83
CA ALA A 503 -7.31 -16.49 20.20
C ALA A 503 -6.37 -16.13 19.03
N PRO A 504 -5.40 -15.22 19.23
CA PRO A 504 -4.46 -14.84 18.20
C PRO A 504 -3.53 -16.01 17.89
N VAL A 505 -2.85 -15.95 16.75
CA VAL A 505 -1.70 -16.81 16.51
C VAL A 505 -0.72 -16.59 17.66
N SER A 506 -0.18 -17.67 18.22
CA SER A 506 0.77 -17.61 19.34
C SER A 506 1.95 -16.71 18.99
N THR A 507 2.35 -15.83 19.90
CA THR A 507 3.52 -14.96 19.74
C THR A 507 4.77 -15.78 19.45
N HIS A 508 4.91 -16.95 20.07
CA HIS A 508 6.00 -17.88 19.82
C HIS A 508 6.07 -18.35 18.35
N ALA A 509 4.94 -18.74 17.74
CA ALA A 509 4.93 -19.15 16.34
C ALA A 509 5.28 -17.99 15.39
N MET A 510 4.82 -16.78 15.72
CA MET A 510 5.15 -15.57 14.97
C MET A 510 6.65 -15.27 15.02
N GLU A 511 7.27 -15.38 16.20
CA GLU A 511 8.72 -15.20 16.39
C GLU A 511 9.53 -16.28 15.67
N LEU A 512 9.11 -17.54 15.75
CA LEU A 512 9.73 -18.65 15.03
C LEU A 512 9.67 -18.42 13.51
N LEU A 513 8.51 -18.02 12.98
CA LEU A 513 8.34 -17.77 11.55
C LEU A 513 9.15 -16.55 11.07
N ALA A 514 9.21 -15.48 11.88
CA ALA A 514 10.02 -14.30 11.59
C ALA A 514 11.53 -14.60 11.54
N ARG A 515 12.00 -15.52 12.40
CA ARG A 515 13.43 -15.92 12.49
C ARG A 515 13.80 -17.16 11.66
N ALA A 516 12.83 -17.78 11.01
CA ALA A 516 13.02 -18.97 10.20
C ALA A 516 13.93 -18.71 8.99
N GLU A 517 14.55 -19.77 8.47
CA GLU A 517 15.24 -19.74 7.19
C GLU A 517 14.31 -19.27 6.04
N PRO A 518 14.82 -18.52 5.04
CA PRO A 518 14.01 -17.99 3.93
C PRO A 518 13.19 -19.06 3.20
N ASP A 519 13.72 -20.28 3.06
CA ASP A 519 13.01 -21.40 2.41
C ASP A 519 11.71 -21.75 3.15
N LEU A 520 11.75 -21.81 4.49
CA LEU A 520 10.56 -22.07 5.32
C LEU A 520 9.57 -20.92 5.23
N GLN A 521 10.05 -19.68 5.28
CA GLN A 521 9.21 -18.49 5.13
C GLN A 521 8.50 -18.48 3.77
N PHE A 522 9.24 -18.76 2.69
CA PHE A 522 8.72 -18.84 1.34
C PHE A 522 7.70 -19.98 1.18
N ALA A 523 7.94 -21.14 1.80
CA ALA A 523 6.97 -22.23 1.84
C ALA A 523 5.66 -21.80 2.51
N TRP A 524 5.73 -21.05 3.61
CA TRP A 524 4.55 -20.48 4.28
C TRP A 524 3.81 -19.46 3.43
N VAL A 525 4.52 -18.52 2.78
CA VAL A 525 3.93 -17.56 1.84
C VAL A 525 3.14 -18.30 0.74
N ARG A 526 3.76 -19.27 0.08
CA ARG A 526 3.12 -20.05 -1.00
C ARG A 526 1.94 -20.87 -0.51
N MET A 527 2.04 -21.43 0.69
CA MET A 527 0.96 -22.21 1.30
C MET A 527 -0.24 -21.32 1.61
N ILE A 528 -0.01 -20.12 2.19
CA ILE A 528 -1.05 -19.13 2.46
C ILE A 528 -1.71 -18.69 1.14
N ASP A 529 -0.92 -18.36 0.11
CA ASP A 529 -1.46 -17.97 -1.21
C ASP A 529 -2.30 -19.08 -1.84
N CYS A 530 -1.83 -20.33 -1.78
CA CYS A 530 -2.57 -21.48 -2.26
C CYS A 530 -3.89 -21.66 -1.49
N GLY A 531 -3.85 -21.49 -0.17
CA GLY A 531 -5.02 -21.52 0.69
C GLY A 531 -6.04 -20.46 0.30
N LEU A 532 -5.61 -19.23 0.00
CA LEU A 532 -6.48 -18.10 -0.36
C LEU A 532 -7.01 -18.16 -1.80
N ARG A 533 -6.20 -18.60 -2.79
CA ARG A 533 -6.54 -18.51 -4.22
C ARG A 533 -7.19 -19.76 -4.83
N ARG A 534 -6.97 -20.97 -4.29
CA ARG A 534 -7.41 -22.23 -4.93
C ARG A 534 -8.77 -22.72 -4.38
N ASP A 535 -9.73 -22.94 -5.28
CA ASP A 535 -11.08 -23.46 -5.04
C ASP A 535 -11.20 -24.75 -4.17
N PRO A 536 -10.26 -25.71 -4.12
CA PRO A 536 -10.37 -26.82 -3.16
C PRO A 536 -10.40 -26.34 -1.69
N CYS A 537 -9.88 -25.14 -1.39
CA CYS A 537 -10.00 -24.52 -0.08
C CYS A 537 -11.28 -23.68 0.08
N THR A 538 -11.89 -23.14 -1.00
CA THR A 538 -13.10 -22.29 -0.90
C THR A 538 -14.31 -23.04 -0.32
N TYR A 539 -14.35 -24.38 -0.47
CA TYR A 539 -15.30 -25.23 0.24
C TYR A 539 -15.16 -25.14 1.77
N TRP A 540 -13.94 -24.97 2.27
CA TRP A 540 -13.60 -24.90 3.70
C TRP A 540 -13.72 -23.48 4.24
N TRP A 541 -13.31 -22.45 3.47
CA TRP A 541 -13.46 -21.03 3.84
C TRP A 541 -14.92 -20.61 4.04
N ARG A 542 -15.86 -21.23 3.31
CA ARG A 542 -17.30 -20.93 3.44
C ARG A 542 -17.95 -21.52 4.70
N GLN A 543 -17.32 -22.47 5.38
CA GLN A 543 -17.91 -23.12 6.55
C GLN A 543 -17.73 -22.34 7.87
N GLY A 544 -16.86 -21.33 7.88
CA GLY A 544 -16.72 -20.41 9.01
C GLY A 544 -17.74 -19.27 9.04
N ALA A 545 -18.48 -19.05 7.95
CA ALA A 545 -19.65 -18.17 8.00
C ALA A 545 -20.73 -18.90 8.79
N PRO A 546 -21.36 -18.29 9.80
CA PRO A 546 -22.46 -18.92 10.51
C PRO A 546 -23.49 -19.33 9.47
N THR A 547 -23.66 -20.64 9.27
CA THR A 547 -24.88 -21.16 8.70
C THR A 547 -25.96 -20.64 9.64
N ARG A 548 -26.73 -19.64 9.19
CA ARG A 548 -27.97 -19.21 9.83
C ARG A 548 -28.60 -20.47 10.36
N THR A 549 -28.66 -20.60 11.68
CA THR A 549 -29.16 -21.82 12.27
C THR A 549 -30.56 -22.03 11.71
N ARG A 550 -30.97 -23.27 11.49
CA ARG A 550 -32.32 -23.56 10.99
C ARG A 550 -33.42 -22.89 11.85
N ALA A 551 -33.10 -22.56 13.11
CA ALA A 551 -33.92 -21.74 14.00
C ALA A 551 -34.13 -20.30 13.49
N ASP A 552 -33.15 -19.64 12.87
CA ASP A 552 -33.29 -18.29 12.29
C ASP A 552 -34.11 -18.32 10.99
N ALA A 553 -34.02 -19.40 10.22
CA ALA A 553 -34.84 -19.61 9.02
C ALA A 553 -36.29 -20.03 9.34
N GLU A 554 -36.51 -20.69 10.48
CA GLU A 554 -37.85 -21.02 10.99
C GLU A 554 -38.51 -19.82 11.71
N ALA A 555 -37.72 -18.90 12.29
CA ALA A 555 -38.22 -17.62 12.79
C ALA A 555 -38.74 -16.71 11.65
N ASP A 556 -38.05 -16.66 10.51
CA ASP A 556 -38.47 -15.89 9.33
C ASP A 556 -39.69 -16.49 8.57
N SER A 557 -40.09 -17.73 8.87
CA SER A 557 -41.21 -18.41 8.17
C SER A 557 -42.48 -18.60 9.02
N SER A 558 -42.52 -18.13 10.27
CA SER A 558 -43.69 -18.26 11.15
C SER A 558 -44.68 -17.09 11.10
N GLY A 559 -44.41 -16.04 10.31
CA GLY A 559 -45.25 -14.84 10.23
C GLY A 559 -46.21 -14.79 9.04
N ALA A 560 -47.11 -15.77 8.87
CA ALA A 560 -48.22 -15.62 7.91
C ALA A 560 -49.43 -16.50 8.27
N LYS A 561 -50.35 -15.94 9.06
CA LYS A 561 -51.81 -16.00 8.87
C LYS A 561 -52.49 -15.33 10.07
N ASP A 562 -52.70 -14.03 9.98
CA ASP A 562 -53.90 -13.46 10.58
C ASP A 562 -54.42 -12.30 9.73
N HIS A 563 -55.72 -12.39 9.43
CA HIS A 563 -56.48 -11.44 8.62
C HIS A 563 -56.93 -10.27 9.48
N GLY A 564 -56.64 -9.03 9.08
CA GLY A 564 -57.30 -7.88 9.72
C GLY A 564 -56.74 -6.50 9.39
N SER A 565 -57.30 -5.88 8.35
CA SER A 565 -57.52 -4.44 8.19
C SER A 565 -56.39 -3.43 8.46
N GLY A 566 -55.92 -2.82 7.36
CA GLY A 566 -55.82 -1.35 7.25
C GLY A 566 -54.55 -0.67 7.79
N GLY A 567 -53.68 -0.23 6.88
CA GLY A 567 -52.76 0.88 7.16
C GLY A 567 -51.37 0.74 6.54
N PHE A 568 -51.14 1.53 5.47
CA PHE A 568 -49.87 1.92 4.84
C PHE A 568 -48.94 0.82 4.26
N PRO A 569 -48.34 1.05 3.07
CA PRO A 569 -47.32 0.16 2.54
C PRO A 569 -46.05 0.25 3.41
N PRO A 570 -45.41 -0.87 3.79
CA PRO A 570 -44.14 -0.82 4.48
C PRO A 570 -43.07 -0.28 3.55
N ALA A 571 -42.25 0.63 4.07
CA ALA A 571 -41.06 1.15 3.41
C ALA A 571 -40.15 -0.02 2.96
N PRO A 572 -39.45 0.11 1.82
CA PRO A 572 -38.54 -0.94 1.36
C PRO A 572 -37.51 -1.25 2.45
N LEU A 573 -37.49 -2.50 2.88
CA LEU A 573 -36.45 -3.05 3.74
C LEU A 573 -35.10 -2.67 3.16
N LYS A 574 -34.37 -1.82 3.89
CA LYS A 574 -32.96 -1.53 3.63
C LYS A 574 -32.25 -2.87 3.50
N SER A 575 -31.69 -3.14 2.33
CA SER A 575 -30.74 -4.23 2.15
C SER A 575 -29.68 -4.06 3.23
N SER A 576 -29.69 -4.94 4.24
CA SER A 576 -28.60 -5.03 5.20
C SER A 576 -27.33 -5.23 4.38
N ALA A 577 -26.45 -4.23 4.41
CA ALA A 577 -25.14 -4.33 3.78
C ALA A 577 -24.51 -5.66 4.22
N PRO A 578 -23.84 -6.40 3.32
CA PRO A 578 -23.16 -7.63 3.69
C PRO A 578 -22.28 -7.32 4.91
N SER A 579 -22.49 -8.04 6.01
CA SER A 579 -21.76 -7.83 7.25
C SER A 579 -20.27 -7.83 6.94
N THR A 580 -19.61 -6.71 7.19
CA THR A 580 -18.16 -6.48 7.02
C THR A 580 -17.32 -7.26 8.02
N ASP A 581 -17.89 -8.28 8.66
CA ASP A 581 -17.20 -9.13 9.61
C ASP A 581 -16.18 -9.99 8.87
N VAL A 582 -14.93 -9.58 9.01
CA VAL A 582 -13.75 -10.32 8.58
C VAL A 582 -13.77 -11.67 9.27
N ALA A 583 -13.67 -12.75 8.49
CA ALA A 583 -13.60 -14.08 9.06
C ALA A 583 -12.36 -14.17 9.99
N PRO A 584 -12.45 -14.74 11.20
CA PRO A 584 -11.31 -14.89 12.12
C PRO A 584 -10.07 -15.51 11.46
N VAL A 585 -10.28 -16.40 10.49
CA VAL A 585 -9.23 -17.02 9.68
C VAL A 585 -8.42 -15.97 8.90
N GLN A 586 -9.08 -14.96 8.30
CA GLN A 586 -8.39 -13.89 7.56
C GLN A 586 -7.51 -13.03 8.46
N ARG A 587 -7.97 -12.70 9.69
CA ARG A 587 -7.16 -11.98 10.68
C ARG A 587 -5.92 -12.79 11.10
N ARG A 588 -6.07 -14.10 11.30
CA ARG A 588 -4.93 -14.97 11.65
C ARG A 588 -3.94 -15.14 10.49
N THR A 589 -4.46 -15.28 9.27
CA THR A 589 -3.63 -15.28 8.06
C THR A 589 -2.87 -13.96 7.93
N ALA A 590 -3.53 -12.83 8.16
CA ALA A 590 -2.87 -11.53 8.17
C ALA A 590 -1.73 -11.52 9.20
N ARG A 591 -1.96 -11.96 10.45
CA ARG A 591 -0.90 -12.07 11.46
C ARG A 591 0.29 -12.91 10.98
N LEU A 592 0.09 -14.11 10.41
CA LEU A 592 1.20 -14.91 9.88
C LEU A 592 2.00 -14.17 8.78
N LEU A 593 1.30 -13.46 7.88
CA LEU A 593 1.94 -12.61 6.87
C LEU A 593 2.70 -11.44 7.50
N GLU A 594 2.17 -10.83 8.56
CA GLU A 594 2.85 -9.77 9.33
C GLU A 594 4.17 -10.26 9.97
N ALA A 595 4.22 -11.52 10.45
CA ALA A 595 5.47 -12.13 10.92
C ALA A 595 6.47 -12.33 9.76
N LEU A 596 5.99 -12.78 8.60
CA LEU A 596 6.83 -12.98 7.41
C LEU A 596 7.44 -11.66 6.89
N LEU A 597 6.78 -10.53 7.12
CA LEU A 597 7.29 -9.19 6.79
C LEU A 597 8.44 -8.72 7.71
N GLN A 598 8.85 -9.52 8.70
CA GLN A 598 10.08 -9.30 9.47
C GLN A 598 11.31 -9.95 8.79
N SER A 599 11.12 -10.71 7.70
CA SER A 599 12.20 -11.33 6.95
C SER A 599 13.13 -10.30 6.30
N GLU A 600 14.44 -10.59 6.23
CA GLU A 600 15.38 -9.79 5.43
C GLU A 600 15.39 -10.21 3.95
N ASP A 601 14.66 -11.26 3.57
CA ASP A 601 14.51 -11.68 2.18
C ASP A 601 13.45 -10.84 1.45
N ALA A 602 13.90 -10.15 0.39
CA ALA A 602 13.06 -9.26 -0.39
C ALA A 602 11.91 -9.98 -1.11
N ILE A 603 12.10 -11.23 -1.55
CA ILE A 603 11.09 -12.03 -2.27
C ILE A 603 9.99 -12.43 -1.29
N VAL A 604 10.36 -12.95 -0.11
CA VAL A 604 9.41 -13.29 0.96
C VAL A 604 8.57 -12.07 1.33
N CYS A 605 9.22 -10.91 1.55
CA CYS A 605 8.52 -9.68 1.91
C CYS A 605 7.55 -9.21 0.82
N SER A 606 7.99 -9.22 -0.44
CA SER A 606 7.16 -8.78 -1.57
C SER A 606 5.92 -9.66 -1.72
N GLU A 607 6.09 -10.98 -1.72
CA GLU A 607 4.96 -11.90 -1.90
C GLU A 607 4.02 -11.88 -0.67
N ALA A 608 4.55 -11.85 0.55
CA ALA A 608 3.74 -11.75 1.76
C ALA A 608 2.89 -10.47 1.77
N LEU A 609 3.47 -9.33 1.35
CA LEU A 609 2.76 -8.06 1.25
C LEU A 609 1.69 -8.09 0.16
N ASP A 610 1.99 -8.63 -1.03
CA ASP A 610 1.03 -8.75 -2.13
C ASP A 610 -0.20 -9.58 -1.71
N ILE A 611 0.01 -10.64 -0.91
CA ILE A 611 -1.08 -11.43 -0.33
C ILE A 611 -1.83 -10.62 0.73
N LEU A 612 -1.12 -9.94 1.65
CA LEU A 612 -1.73 -9.13 2.70
C LEU A 612 -2.63 -8.03 2.13
N LEU A 613 -2.20 -7.38 1.05
CA LEU A 613 -2.97 -6.36 0.31
C LEU A 613 -4.21 -6.93 -0.41
N SER A 614 -4.25 -8.25 -0.65
CA SER A 614 -5.42 -8.92 -1.23
C SER A 614 -6.49 -9.28 -0.20
N LEU A 615 -6.16 -9.25 1.10
CA LEU A 615 -7.11 -9.49 2.18
C LEU A 615 -8.02 -8.26 2.39
N PRO A 616 -9.22 -8.44 2.99
CA PRO A 616 -10.05 -7.31 3.40
C PRO A 616 -9.26 -6.39 4.34
N GLU A 617 -9.36 -5.08 4.17
CA GLU A 617 -8.54 -4.12 4.92
C GLU A 617 -8.71 -4.22 6.43
N SER A 618 -9.92 -4.55 6.90
CA SER A 618 -10.22 -4.79 8.30
C SER A 618 -9.56 -6.04 8.90
N ALA A 619 -8.87 -6.85 8.09
CA ALA A 619 -8.08 -7.98 8.54
C ALA A 619 -6.67 -7.59 9.02
N THR A 620 -6.18 -6.42 8.59
CA THR A 620 -4.78 -5.99 8.76
C THR A 620 -4.68 -4.82 9.74
N ASP A 621 -3.79 -4.92 10.72
CA ASP A 621 -3.47 -3.82 11.63
C ASP A 621 -2.12 -3.22 11.29
N TRP A 622 -2.11 -2.16 10.47
CA TRP A 622 -0.88 -1.53 9.94
C TRP A 622 0.17 -1.15 10.98
N LYS A 623 -0.18 -1.07 12.28
CA LYS A 623 0.79 -0.89 13.37
C LYS A 623 1.90 -1.95 13.38
N PHE A 624 1.68 -3.14 12.81
CA PHE A 624 2.72 -4.17 12.71
C PHE A 624 3.95 -3.72 11.92
N MET A 625 3.81 -2.72 11.02
CA MET A 625 4.93 -2.16 10.23
C MET A 625 6.05 -1.55 11.10
N ARG A 626 5.80 -1.38 12.41
CA ARG A 626 6.84 -1.04 13.39
C ARG A 626 7.88 -2.13 13.59
N LEU A 627 7.50 -3.38 13.37
CA LEU A 627 8.37 -4.55 13.50
C LEU A 627 8.89 -5.06 12.15
N ALA A 628 8.37 -4.56 11.04
CA ALA A 628 8.73 -4.99 9.69
C ALA A 628 10.22 -4.70 9.36
N SER A 629 10.79 -5.52 8.48
CA SER A 629 12.15 -5.36 7.98
C SER A 629 12.27 -4.17 7.02
N ALA A 630 13.51 -3.76 6.69
CA ALA A 630 13.73 -2.67 5.72
C ALA A 630 13.18 -3.02 4.32
N PRO A 631 13.39 -4.23 3.76
CA PRO A 631 12.76 -4.64 2.52
C PRO A 631 11.24 -4.52 2.56
N ALA A 632 10.59 -5.04 3.61
CA ALA A 632 9.13 -4.98 3.75
C ALA A 632 8.60 -3.54 3.80
N GLN A 633 9.24 -2.65 4.55
CA GLN A 633 8.87 -1.23 4.59
C GLN A 633 9.04 -0.55 3.22
N GLY A 634 10.13 -0.84 2.51
CA GLY A 634 10.38 -0.34 1.16
C GLY A 634 9.32 -0.80 0.15
N TYR A 635 8.95 -2.08 0.18
CA TYR A 635 7.88 -2.62 -0.66
C TYR A 635 6.51 -2.02 -0.30
N ALA A 636 6.18 -1.92 0.99
CA ALA A 636 4.93 -1.31 1.45
C ALA A 636 4.79 0.12 0.94
N LEU A 637 5.87 0.89 0.98
CA LEU A 637 5.90 2.25 0.46
C LEU A 637 5.75 2.28 -1.07
N SER A 638 6.39 1.37 -1.80
CA SER A 638 6.23 1.27 -3.27
C SER A 638 4.80 0.91 -3.71
N ARG A 639 4.09 0.17 -2.86
CA ARG A 639 2.73 -0.33 -3.08
C ARG A 639 1.64 0.53 -2.43
N ILE A 640 2.01 1.63 -1.78
CA ILE A 640 1.07 2.45 -1.02
C ILE A 640 -0.11 2.96 -1.86
N ARG A 641 0.13 3.20 -3.15
CA ARG A 641 -0.88 3.67 -4.10
C ARG A 641 -1.79 2.56 -4.63
N ASP A 642 -1.46 1.29 -4.36
CA ASP A 642 -2.29 0.14 -4.71
C ASP A 642 -3.40 -0.10 -3.66
N ILE A 643 -3.27 0.49 -2.47
CA ILE A 643 -4.27 0.42 -1.39
C ILE A 643 -5.47 1.31 -1.75
N ARG A 644 -6.67 0.74 -1.71
CA ARG A 644 -7.89 1.43 -2.17
C ARG A 644 -8.43 2.44 -1.16
N SER A 645 -8.32 2.15 0.14
CA SER A 645 -8.82 3.06 1.17
C SER A 645 -7.79 4.08 1.61
N GLU A 646 -8.20 5.35 1.59
CA GLU A 646 -7.43 6.47 2.12
C GLU A 646 -7.15 6.32 3.63
N SER A 647 -8.03 5.67 4.39
CA SER A 647 -7.81 5.44 5.83
C SER A 647 -6.69 4.42 6.05
N SER A 648 -6.67 3.34 5.27
CA SER A 648 -5.63 2.32 5.31
C SER A 648 -4.28 2.88 4.84
N VAL A 649 -4.27 3.69 3.78
CA VAL A 649 -3.07 4.43 3.35
C VAL A 649 -2.55 5.34 4.45
N SER A 650 -3.43 6.09 5.11
CA SER A 650 -3.06 6.98 6.21
C SER A 650 -2.50 6.21 7.40
N GLN A 651 -3.12 5.08 7.78
CA GLN A 651 -2.64 4.22 8.87
C GLN A 651 -1.30 3.56 8.55
N LEU A 652 -1.11 3.08 7.31
CA LEU A 652 0.18 2.55 6.86
C LEU A 652 1.27 3.62 6.89
N LEU A 653 0.99 4.81 6.34
CA LEU A 653 1.94 5.91 6.41
C LEU A 653 2.27 6.27 7.84
N GLN A 654 1.27 6.42 8.70
CA GLN A 654 1.49 6.68 10.12
C GLN A 654 2.40 5.61 10.70
N ALA A 655 2.08 4.32 10.54
CA ALA A 655 2.92 3.25 11.07
C ALA A 655 4.36 3.28 10.53
N LEU A 656 4.54 3.52 9.23
CA LEU A 656 5.85 3.71 8.59
C LEU A 656 6.58 4.93 9.12
N MET A 657 5.89 6.04 9.39
CA MET A 657 6.51 7.22 9.95
C MET A 657 7.07 6.96 11.35
N LEU A 658 6.33 6.17 12.13
CA LEU A 658 6.70 5.79 13.49
C LEU A 658 7.84 4.75 13.56
N SER A 659 8.22 4.16 12.42
CA SER A 659 9.24 3.12 12.32
C SER A 659 10.23 3.29 11.18
N ALA A 660 10.24 4.49 10.58
CA ALA A 660 11.02 4.77 9.38
C ALA A 660 12.50 4.63 9.68
N ARG A 661 13.14 3.69 8.98
CA ARG A 661 14.60 3.58 8.97
C ARG A 661 15.21 4.70 8.10
N PRO A 662 16.48 5.08 8.31
CA PRO A 662 17.13 6.18 7.59
C PRO A 662 17.06 6.07 6.06
N GLU A 663 17.09 4.85 5.52
CA GLU A 663 17.11 4.55 4.09
C GLU A 663 15.80 4.94 3.39
N ILE A 664 14.66 4.74 4.06
CA ILE A 664 13.33 4.99 3.49
C ILE A 664 12.73 6.33 3.92
N ALA A 665 13.33 7.02 4.89
CA ALA A 665 12.78 8.23 5.49
C ALA A 665 12.45 9.34 4.46
N GLN A 666 13.26 9.50 3.42
CA GLN A 666 13.00 10.47 2.34
C GLN A 666 11.76 10.10 1.53
N ASP A 667 11.60 8.82 1.21
CA ASP A 667 10.50 8.35 0.39
C ASP A 667 9.19 8.40 1.18
N VAL A 668 9.22 8.08 2.48
CA VAL A 668 8.06 8.23 3.38
C VAL A 668 7.65 9.71 3.45
N ALA A 669 8.60 10.63 3.63
CA ALA A 669 8.33 12.06 3.62
C ALA A 669 7.71 12.53 2.29
N ARG A 670 8.21 12.01 1.16
CA ARG A 670 7.69 12.33 -0.18
C ARG A 670 6.25 11.86 -0.33
N GLU A 671 5.95 10.60 -0.03
CA GLU A 671 4.59 10.06 -0.18
C GLU A 671 3.61 10.71 0.82
N ALA A 672 4.03 10.97 2.06
CA ALA A 672 3.20 11.69 3.03
C ALA A 672 2.83 13.10 2.54
N ARG A 673 3.76 13.79 1.85
CA ARG A 673 3.50 15.09 1.24
C ARG A 673 2.54 14.98 0.05
N ILE A 674 2.75 14.01 -0.84
CA ILE A 674 1.88 13.78 -2.01
C ILE A 674 0.44 13.49 -1.58
N LEU A 675 0.27 12.73 -0.50
CA LEU A 675 -1.03 12.37 0.07
C LEU A 675 -1.61 13.46 1.00
N GLY A 676 -0.89 14.57 1.21
CA GLY A 676 -1.36 15.69 2.01
C GLY A 676 -1.62 15.33 3.48
N LEU A 677 -0.83 14.41 4.04
CA LEU A 677 -1.04 13.91 5.39
C LEU A 677 -0.91 15.06 6.41
N ARG A 678 -1.94 15.22 7.25
CA ARG A 678 -2.00 16.20 8.34
C ARG A 678 -2.01 15.48 9.67
N ALA A 679 -1.24 15.97 10.63
CA ALA A 679 -1.37 15.49 12.01
C ALA A 679 -2.66 16.09 12.61
N LYS A 680 -3.78 15.35 12.57
CA LYS A 680 -5.05 15.77 13.19
C LYS A 680 -4.99 15.56 14.72
N ASP A 681 -5.74 16.40 15.45
CA ASP A 681 -5.72 16.74 16.91
C ASP A 681 -5.72 15.62 17.99
N THR A 682 -5.28 14.40 17.70
CA THR A 682 -5.06 13.35 18.71
C THR A 682 -3.69 12.68 18.67
N ASP A 683 -2.80 13.02 17.73
CA ASP A 683 -1.45 12.44 17.71
C ASP A 683 -0.35 13.41 18.17
N ALA A 684 -0.53 13.94 19.38
CA ALA A 684 0.61 14.25 20.24
C ALA A 684 1.50 12.99 20.47
N SER A 685 1.01 11.80 20.10
CA SER A 685 1.70 10.51 20.02
C SER A 685 2.87 10.52 19.01
N ILE A 686 2.76 11.25 17.89
CA ILE A 686 3.85 11.30 16.90
C ILE A 686 5.07 12.01 17.50
N LEU A 687 4.84 13.16 18.15
CA LEU A 687 5.90 13.92 18.81
C LEU A 687 6.43 13.24 20.08
N THR A 688 5.65 12.37 20.75
CA THR A 688 6.19 11.61 21.91
C THR A 688 7.25 10.61 21.53
N GLN A 689 7.26 10.14 20.29
CA GLN A 689 8.25 9.17 19.85
C GLN A 689 9.67 9.71 19.86
N TRP A 690 9.84 11.03 19.76
CA TRP A 690 11.16 11.66 19.85
C TRP A 690 11.95 11.17 21.08
N ALA A 691 11.28 11.01 22.22
CA ALA A 691 11.90 10.54 23.46
C ALA A 691 12.27 9.05 23.43
N ASP A 692 11.63 8.25 22.58
CA ASP A 692 11.85 6.80 22.45
C ASP A 692 12.94 6.47 21.40
N LEU A 693 13.46 7.46 20.67
CA LEU A 693 14.52 7.27 19.67
C LEU A 693 15.89 7.17 20.36
N ASP A 694 16.48 5.98 20.24
CA ASP A 694 17.73 5.54 20.88
C ASP A 694 19.01 5.97 20.15
N SER A 695 18.91 6.39 18.87
CA SER A 695 20.07 6.82 18.07
C SER A 695 19.85 8.13 17.31
N ASP A 696 20.95 8.85 17.07
CA ASP A 696 20.94 10.10 16.31
C ASP A 696 20.57 9.90 14.83
N GLU A 697 20.95 8.76 14.23
CA GLU A 697 20.51 8.41 12.88
C GLU A 697 18.98 8.27 12.79
N ARG A 698 18.36 7.64 13.80
CA ARG A 698 16.90 7.51 13.88
C ARG A 698 16.22 8.85 14.15
N ARG A 699 16.80 9.70 14.99
CA ARG A 699 16.32 11.09 15.21
C ARG A 699 16.35 11.92 13.93
N ALA A 700 17.45 11.86 13.18
CA ALA A 700 17.57 12.54 11.90
C ALA A 700 16.57 12.00 10.85
N ALA A 701 16.41 10.67 10.77
CA ALA A 701 15.43 10.01 9.90
C ALA A 701 13.98 10.41 10.25
N PHE A 702 13.66 10.46 11.55
CA PHE A 702 12.35 10.87 12.04
C PHE A 702 12.03 12.33 11.69
N LEU A 703 12.95 13.27 11.91
CA LEU A 703 12.78 14.67 11.50
C LEU A 703 12.59 14.81 9.98
N LYS A 704 13.33 14.01 9.21
CA LYS A 704 13.22 13.95 7.75
C LYS A 704 11.84 13.45 7.31
N VAL A 705 11.31 12.42 7.96
CA VAL A 705 9.93 11.93 7.75
C VAL A 705 8.90 13.00 8.07
N LEU A 706 9.03 13.64 9.24
CA LEU A 706 8.13 14.71 9.67
C LEU A 706 8.13 15.90 8.70
N SER A 707 9.20 16.13 7.94
CA SER A 707 9.25 17.18 6.90
C SER A 707 8.23 16.98 5.75
N GLY A 708 7.66 15.77 5.64
CA GLY A 708 6.59 15.43 4.70
C GLY A 708 5.18 15.67 5.23
N VAL A 709 5.02 15.89 6.55
CA VAL A 709 3.71 15.95 7.21
C VAL A 709 3.40 17.34 7.73
N ALA A 710 2.21 17.83 7.44
CA ALA A 710 1.76 19.12 7.96
C ALA A 710 1.35 18.96 9.44
N LEU A 711 2.17 19.51 10.34
CA LEU A 711 1.93 19.43 11.79
C LEU A 711 0.81 20.36 12.29
N GLY A 712 0.39 21.33 11.49
CA GLY A 712 -0.69 22.25 11.86
C GLY A 712 -0.40 22.99 13.17
N GLU A 713 -1.30 22.91 14.14
CA GLU A 713 -1.16 23.56 15.45
C GLU A 713 -0.13 22.90 16.37
N LEU A 714 0.27 21.64 16.09
CA LEU A 714 1.23 20.92 16.92
C LEU A 714 2.61 21.61 16.98
N VAL A 715 2.94 22.47 16.01
CA VAL A 715 4.16 23.29 16.01
C VAL A 715 4.23 24.28 17.18
N TYR A 716 3.09 24.58 17.81
CA TYR A 716 3.00 25.45 18.99
C TYR A 716 2.90 24.65 20.29
N SER A 717 2.99 23.33 20.23
CA SER A 717 2.98 22.49 21.44
C SER A 717 4.32 22.57 22.17
N LYS A 718 4.28 22.48 23.52
CA LYS A 718 5.50 22.33 24.34
C LYS A 718 6.36 21.14 23.94
N ARG A 719 5.74 20.07 23.41
CA ARG A 719 6.45 18.88 22.92
C ARG A 719 7.26 19.19 21.67
N PHE A 720 6.68 19.94 20.74
CA PHE A 720 7.41 20.39 19.54
C PHE A 720 8.59 21.28 19.92
N SER A 721 8.38 22.29 20.77
CA SER A 721 9.47 23.19 21.22
C SER A 721 10.59 22.39 21.89
N ARG A 722 10.27 21.50 22.84
CA ARG A 722 11.27 20.64 23.48
C ARG A 722 12.02 19.76 22.48
N MET A 723 11.31 19.13 21.54
CA MET A 723 11.92 18.31 20.49
C MET A 723 12.90 19.13 19.64
N VAL A 724 12.49 20.33 19.22
CA VAL A 724 13.31 21.22 18.41
C VAL A 724 14.54 21.68 19.18
N ASP A 725 14.38 22.12 20.42
CA ASP A 725 15.51 22.52 21.27
C ASP A 725 16.51 21.39 21.47
N GLU A 726 16.04 20.18 21.81
CA GLU A 726 16.89 19.00 21.93
C GLU A 726 17.61 18.68 20.61
N ALA A 727 16.90 18.74 19.47
CA ALA A 727 17.46 18.47 18.15
C ALA A 727 18.51 19.51 17.71
N LEU A 728 18.29 20.80 18.00
CA LEU A 728 19.23 21.88 17.66
C LEU A 728 20.51 21.84 18.51
N HIS A 729 20.45 21.27 19.72
CA HIS A 729 21.61 21.07 20.60
C HIS A 729 22.24 19.67 20.45
N SER A 730 21.79 18.87 19.48
CA SER A 730 22.32 17.53 19.19
C SER A 730 23.50 17.55 18.20
N GLU A 731 23.98 16.36 17.84
CA GLU A 731 24.99 16.12 16.79
C GLU A 731 24.66 16.83 15.46
N GLU A 732 25.69 17.10 14.65
CA GLU A 732 25.57 17.89 13.41
C GLU A 732 24.51 17.34 12.44
N SER A 733 24.42 16.01 12.30
CA SER A 733 23.45 15.35 11.41
C SER A 733 21.99 15.55 11.84
N VAL A 734 21.72 15.46 13.15
CA VAL A 734 20.38 15.67 13.73
C VAL A 734 19.99 17.14 13.63
N ARG A 735 20.93 18.03 13.94
CA ARG A 735 20.73 19.48 13.87
C ARG A 735 20.46 19.93 12.42
N GLU A 736 21.19 19.41 11.44
CA GLU A 736 20.90 19.71 10.03
C GLU A 736 19.52 19.18 9.61
N ALA A 737 19.15 17.97 10.03
CA ALA A 737 17.82 17.41 9.79
C ALA A 737 16.72 18.27 10.45
N ALA A 738 16.97 18.81 11.65
CA ALA A 738 16.07 19.71 12.35
C ALA A 738 15.86 21.01 11.57
N TRP A 739 16.93 21.67 11.12
CA TRP A 739 16.82 22.88 10.29
C TRP A 739 15.99 22.63 9.02
N ARG A 740 16.27 21.53 8.30
CA ARG A 740 15.52 21.17 7.09
C ARG A 740 14.05 20.84 7.38
N PHE A 741 13.78 20.16 8.48
CA PHE A 741 12.43 19.90 8.97
C PHE A 741 11.67 21.19 9.24
N LEU A 742 12.26 22.13 9.97
CA LEU A 742 11.64 23.42 10.29
C LEU A 742 11.35 24.24 9.03
N LEU A 743 12.31 24.30 8.08
CA LEU A 743 12.10 24.95 6.79
C LEU A 743 10.97 24.29 5.99
N ALA A 744 10.87 22.96 6.03
CA ALA A 744 9.79 22.23 5.38
C ALA A 744 8.43 22.51 6.05
N GLN A 745 8.35 22.57 7.38
CA GLN A 745 7.12 22.95 8.09
C GLN A 745 6.68 24.37 7.73
N LEU A 746 7.63 25.30 7.60
CA LEU A 746 7.36 26.67 7.17
C LEU A 746 6.78 26.72 5.74
N ARG A 747 7.34 25.92 4.82
CA ARG A 747 6.85 25.79 3.43
C ARG A 747 5.48 25.13 3.38
N LEU A 748 5.27 24.02 4.09
CA LEU A 748 3.97 23.33 4.18
C LEU A 748 2.89 24.23 4.79
N ARG A 749 3.25 25.07 5.77
CA ARG A 749 2.34 26.08 6.30
C ARG A 749 1.92 27.05 5.21
N ARG A 750 2.84 27.53 4.37
CA ARG A 750 2.55 28.43 3.25
C ARG A 750 1.69 27.76 2.17
N GLU A 751 2.00 26.52 1.78
CA GLU A 751 1.28 25.78 0.73
C GLU A 751 -0.16 25.44 1.14
N ASN A 752 -0.35 24.87 2.34
CA ASN A 752 -1.69 24.62 2.89
C ASN A 752 -2.48 25.93 3.08
N THR A 753 -1.77 27.03 3.35
CA THR A 753 -2.36 28.36 3.43
C THR A 753 -2.82 28.90 2.07
N ALA A 754 -2.07 28.62 1.01
CA ALA A 754 -2.41 29.05 -0.34
C ALA A 754 -3.62 28.32 -0.93
N ALA A 755 -3.86 27.06 -0.51
CA ALA A 755 -5.03 26.27 -0.91
C ALA A 755 -6.35 26.77 -0.30
N GLU A 756 -6.29 27.50 0.83
CA GLU A 756 -7.46 28.01 1.55
C GLU A 756 -7.67 29.51 1.24
N ALA A 757 -8.48 29.82 0.22
CA ALA A 757 -9.16 31.08 -0.13
C ALA A 757 -8.36 32.42 -0.23
N PHE A 758 -7.13 32.52 0.29
CA PHE A 758 -6.38 33.78 0.43
C PHE A 758 -5.14 33.90 -0.45
N ALA A 759 -4.84 32.91 -1.31
CA ALA A 759 -3.91 33.15 -2.41
C ALA A 759 -4.62 34.02 -3.46
N PRO A 760 -4.11 35.22 -3.80
CA PRO A 760 -4.77 36.06 -4.80
C PRO A 760 -4.88 35.29 -6.13
N PRO A 761 -6.09 34.96 -6.62
CA PRO A 761 -6.24 34.40 -7.95
C PRO A 761 -6.21 35.56 -8.94
N SER A 762 -5.04 36.06 -9.34
CA SER A 762 -5.01 36.91 -10.55
C SER A 762 -3.62 37.09 -11.16
N ARG A 763 -3.56 36.73 -12.44
CA ARG A 763 -2.46 36.84 -13.41
C ARG A 763 -2.07 38.29 -13.77
N GLY A 764 -2.23 39.28 -12.88
CA GLY A 764 -2.21 40.70 -13.26
C GLY A 764 -1.19 41.58 -12.55
N SER A 765 -0.83 41.31 -11.31
CA SER A 765 0.18 42.10 -10.58
C SER A 765 1.07 41.15 -9.80
N PRO A 766 2.38 41.07 -10.10
CA PRO A 766 3.29 40.21 -9.35
C PRO A 766 3.25 40.63 -7.89
N GLY A 767 2.63 39.82 -7.03
CA GLY A 767 2.52 40.10 -5.61
C GLY A 767 3.92 40.25 -5.04
N ARG A 768 4.28 41.47 -4.59
CA ARG A 768 5.60 41.83 -4.05
C ARG A 768 5.89 41.23 -2.65
N GLY A 769 5.40 40.01 -2.38
CA GLY A 769 5.54 39.35 -1.08
C GLY A 769 4.90 40.12 0.08
N PRO A 770 5.10 39.68 1.33
CA PRO A 770 4.62 40.38 2.51
C PRO A 770 5.47 41.63 2.82
N PHE A 771 4.84 42.64 3.39
CA PHE A 771 5.55 43.81 3.91
C PHE A 771 6.48 43.40 5.09
N PRO A 772 7.67 44.03 5.21
CA PRO A 772 8.64 43.75 6.27
C PRO A 772 8.07 43.97 7.68
N VAL A 773 8.42 43.07 8.60
CA VAL A 773 8.05 43.08 10.02
C VAL A 773 9.25 42.69 10.90
N MET A 774 9.16 42.94 12.20
CA MET A 774 10.10 42.51 13.23
C MET A 774 9.45 41.52 14.18
N ILE A 775 10.26 40.66 14.78
CA ILE A 775 9.90 39.75 15.87
C ILE A 775 10.27 40.44 17.19
N ASP A 776 9.35 40.44 18.15
CA ASP A 776 9.64 40.86 19.52
C ASP A 776 10.67 39.88 20.12
N PRO A 777 11.80 40.35 20.67
CA PRO A 777 12.76 39.48 21.35
C PRO A 777 12.17 38.64 22.49
N ALA A 778 11.03 39.05 23.07
CA ALA A 778 10.33 38.28 24.10
C ALA A 778 9.34 37.24 23.53
N SER A 779 9.16 37.19 22.21
CA SER A 779 8.30 36.22 21.53
C SER A 779 9.05 34.93 21.29
N HIS A 780 8.62 33.84 21.93
CA HIS A 780 9.17 32.51 21.70
C HIS A 780 8.30 31.75 20.69
N ASP A 781 8.82 31.52 19.48
CA ASP A 781 8.21 30.67 18.46
C ASP A 781 9.29 29.70 17.98
N ALA A 782 9.27 28.47 18.50
CA ALA A 782 10.30 27.46 18.24
C ALA A 782 10.52 27.18 16.75
N LEU A 783 9.48 27.33 15.91
CA LEU A 783 9.62 27.18 14.47
C LEU A 783 10.48 28.30 13.88
N LEU A 784 10.22 29.53 14.31
CA LEU A 784 10.93 30.71 13.84
C LEU A 784 12.34 30.80 14.42
N ASP A 785 12.49 30.51 15.70
CA ASP A 785 13.77 30.48 16.42
C ASP A 785 14.74 29.47 15.77
N GLY A 786 14.25 28.28 15.43
CA GLY A 786 15.08 27.29 14.74
C GLY A 786 15.38 27.63 13.28
N VAL A 787 14.51 28.39 12.58
CA VAL A 787 14.83 28.94 11.25
C VAL A 787 15.87 30.07 11.35
N LEU A 788 15.81 30.90 12.39
CA LEU A 788 16.83 31.91 12.67
C LEU A 788 18.18 31.27 13.02
N ASP A 789 18.18 30.18 13.79
CA ASP A 789 19.38 29.38 14.05
C ASP A 789 19.93 28.76 12.75
N ALA A 790 19.06 28.21 11.89
CA ALA A 790 19.44 27.72 10.55
C ALA A 790 20.08 28.82 9.68
N ALA A 791 19.55 30.04 9.72
CA ALA A 791 20.08 31.20 9.00
C ALA A 791 21.42 31.70 9.55
N ARG A 792 21.76 31.43 10.83
CA ARG A 792 23.04 31.81 11.43
C ARG A 792 24.09 30.72 11.27
N ARG A 793 23.73 29.48 11.60
CA ARG A 793 24.66 28.36 11.81
C ARG A 793 24.53 27.25 10.77
N GLY A 794 23.51 27.29 9.92
CA GLY A 794 23.27 26.29 8.88
C GLY A 794 24.41 26.16 7.86
N THR A 795 24.45 25.00 7.19
CA THR A 795 25.25 24.81 5.97
C THR A 795 24.83 25.80 4.90
N SER A 796 25.70 26.14 3.93
CA SER A 796 25.40 27.18 2.93
C SER A 796 24.03 27.02 2.23
N PRO A 797 23.61 25.81 1.78
CA PRO A 797 22.27 25.62 1.20
C PRO A 797 21.13 25.81 2.20
N VAL A 798 21.26 25.26 3.42
CA VAL A 798 20.25 25.38 4.48
C VAL A 798 20.10 26.84 4.92
N ARG A 799 21.22 27.56 5.01
CA ARG A 799 21.27 28.96 5.38
C ARG A 799 20.60 29.85 4.34
N LEU A 800 20.89 29.64 3.05
CA LEU A 800 20.24 30.37 1.97
C LEU A 800 18.73 30.09 1.93
N ASP A 801 18.33 28.84 2.09
CA ASP A 801 16.92 28.45 2.19
C ASP A 801 16.22 29.10 3.40
N ALA A 802 16.91 29.20 4.54
CA ALA A 802 16.39 29.86 5.74
C ALA A 802 16.24 31.37 5.56
N LEU A 803 17.27 32.04 5.01
CA LEU A 803 17.19 33.47 4.70
C LEU A 803 16.06 33.76 3.71
N ARG A 804 15.93 32.95 2.65
CA ARG A 804 14.82 33.04 1.72
C ARG A 804 13.47 32.87 2.43
N ALA A 805 13.33 31.85 3.26
CA ALA A 805 12.09 31.58 3.97
C ALA A 805 11.70 32.73 4.93
N LEU A 806 12.69 33.33 5.61
CA LEU A 806 12.48 34.53 6.43
C LEU A 806 12.00 35.72 5.59
N LEU A 807 12.60 35.96 4.41
CA LEU A 807 12.18 37.05 3.51
C LEU A 807 10.79 36.80 2.90
N GLU A 808 10.49 35.57 2.52
CA GLU A 808 9.14 35.18 2.05
C GLU A 808 8.07 35.39 3.13
N LEU A 809 8.46 35.38 4.42
CA LEU A 809 7.62 35.70 5.56
C LEU A 809 7.81 37.13 6.09
N GLY A 810 8.59 37.97 5.40
CA GLY A 810 8.83 39.37 5.72
C GLY A 810 9.68 39.67 6.96
N TYR A 811 10.42 38.70 7.48
CA TYR A 811 11.37 38.87 8.59
C TYR A 811 12.72 39.41 8.10
N ALA A 812 12.68 40.57 7.43
CA ALA A 812 13.82 41.14 6.74
C ALA A 812 14.93 41.60 7.69
N ASP A 813 14.56 42.15 8.86
CA ASP A 813 15.53 42.57 9.86
C ASP A 813 16.26 41.36 10.45
N GLU A 814 15.53 40.31 10.79
CA GLU A 814 16.13 39.13 11.40
C GLU A 814 17.01 38.36 10.42
N ALA A 815 16.59 38.25 9.16
CA ALA A 815 17.46 37.73 8.10
C ALA A 815 18.77 38.54 7.97
N ALA A 816 18.69 39.87 8.01
CA ALA A 816 19.89 40.72 7.94
C ALA A 816 20.77 40.55 9.19
N ARG A 817 20.19 40.50 10.39
CA ARG A 817 20.93 40.25 11.63
C ARG A 817 21.62 38.89 11.62
N CYS A 818 20.99 37.84 11.11
CA CYS A 818 21.63 36.52 11.02
C CYS A 818 22.95 36.56 10.21
N ILE A 819 23.00 37.38 9.14
CA ILE A 819 24.22 37.58 8.36
C ILE A 819 25.22 38.47 9.10
N ILE A 820 24.76 39.58 9.67
CA ILE A 820 25.63 40.54 10.38
C ILE A 820 26.28 39.88 11.61
N ASP A 821 25.49 39.17 12.43
CA ASP A 821 25.96 38.44 13.63
C ASP A 821 27.00 37.38 13.22
N ALA A 822 26.75 36.63 12.14
CA ALA A 822 27.69 35.62 11.63
C ALA A 822 29.03 36.23 11.15
N THR A 823 29.04 37.49 10.71
CA THR A 823 30.27 38.23 10.38
C THR A 823 30.94 38.90 11.59
N GLY A 824 30.16 39.20 12.64
CA GLY A 824 30.56 39.97 13.81
C GLY A 824 31.13 39.15 14.97
N ASP A 825 30.91 37.84 15.01
CA ASP A 825 31.39 36.91 16.06
C ASP A 825 32.91 36.63 16.01
N SER A 826 33.70 37.68 15.78
CA SER A 826 35.16 37.71 15.87
C SER A 826 35.69 37.63 17.32
N GLN A 827 34.87 37.17 18.28
CA GLN A 827 35.34 36.73 19.60
C GLN A 827 35.87 35.28 19.60
N ALA A 828 35.75 34.52 18.49
CA ALA A 828 36.54 33.31 18.31
C ALA A 828 37.97 33.65 17.86
N SER A 829 38.82 34.10 18.79
CA SER A 829 40.25 34.36 18.55
C SER A 829 41.07 33.12 18.18
N ASP A 830 40.46 31.94 18.13
CA ASP A 830 41.14 30.65 18.01
C ASP A 830 40.98 29.97 16.64
N LEU A 831 40.25 30.56 15.69
CA LEU A 831 40.20 30.06 14.30
C LEU A 831 41.13 30.90 13.41
N SER A 832 42.39 30.49 13.35
CA SER A 832 43.53 31.17 12.69
C SER A 832 43.48 31.19 11.15
N SER A 833 42.32 31.40 10.54
CA SER A 833 42.17 31.49 9.08
C SER A 833 41.03 32.45 8.73
N ALA A 834 41.33 33.75 8.64
CA ALA A 834 40.40 34.76 8.11
C ALA A 834 39.97 34.47 6.65
N ALA A 835 40.67 33.57 5.95
CA ALA A 835 40.32 33.12 4.61
C ALA A 835 39.14 32.13 4.60
N ASP A 836 39.02 31.25 5.59
CA ASP A 836 37.92 30.27 5.65
C ASP A 836 36.60 30.89 6.13
N ALA A 837 36.65 31.87 7.05
CA ALA A 837 35.47 32.60 7.52
C ALA A 837 34.77 33.37 6.38
N SER A 838 35.54 33.90 5.42
CA SER A 838 35.02 34.54 4.20
C SER A 838 34.32 33.57 3.24
N ALA A 839 34.65 32.27 3.27
CA ALA A 839 34.02 31.27 2.41
C ALA A 839 32.68 30.77 2.96
N THR A 840 32.45 30.92 4.27
CA THR A 840 31.27 30.38 4.96
C THR A 840 30.11 31.35 5.14
N CYS A 841 30.30 32.67 4.99
CA CYS A 841 29.19 33.62 5.05
C CYS A 841 28.50 33.71 3.67
N PRO A 842 27.19 33.42 3.54
CA PRO A 842 26.50 33.56 2.27
C PRO A 842 26.54 35.02 1.84
N ASP A 843 26.95 35.27 0.60
CA ASP A 843 26.90 36.61 0.03
C ASP A 843 25.41 37.02 -0.07
N PRO A 844 24.96 38.11 0.58
CA PRO A 844 23.58 38.59 0.46
C PRO A 844 23.16 38.83 -0.99
N MET A 845 24.13 38.96 -1.90
CA MET A 845 23.90 39.06 -3.34
C MET A 845 23.26 37.82 -3.96
N LEU A 846 23.45 36.62 -3.41
CA LEU A 846 22.83 35.39 -3.94
C LEU A 846 21.30 35.44 -3.91
N LEU A 847 20.71 36.22 -2.99
CA LEU A 847 19.26 36.39 -2.88
C LEU A 847 18.69 37.38 -3.91
N ILE A 848 19.51 38.25 -4.51
CA ILE A 848 19.08 39.19 -5.56
C ILE A 848 18.72 38.44 -6.85
N ASP A 849 19.39 37.33 -7.10
CA ASP A 849 19.12 36.49 -8.27
C ASP A 849 17.96 35.50 -8.02
N ASP A 850 17.46 35.36 -6.78
CA ASP A 850 16.33 34.49 -6.48
C ASP A 850 15.01 35.11 -6.98
N PRO A 851 14.33 34.51 -7.98
CA PRO A 851 13.14 35.08 -8.60
C PRO A 851 11.92 35.14 -7.67
N THR A 852 11.96 34.46 -6.52
CA THR A 852 10.83 34.38 -5.59
C THR A 852 10.83 35.51 -4.56
N VAL A 853 12.02 35.98 -4.16
CA VAL A 853 12.16 37.03 -3.14
C VAL A 853 12.70 38.33 -3.68
N ASN A 854 13.40 38.35 -4.81
CA ASN A 854 14.14 39.54 -5.24
C ASN A 854 13.28 40.81 -5.33
N ARG A 855 12.04 40.72 -5.85
CA ARG A 855 11.11 41.86 -5.97
C ARG A 855 10.18 42.05 -4.77
N SER A 856 10.42 41.33 -3.66
CA SER A 856 9.57 41.44 -2.47
C SER A 856 9.87 42.70 -1.65
N ASP A 857 8.86 43.24 -0.97
CA ASP A 857 9.04 44.38 -0.06
C ASP A 857 10.02 44.03 1.08
N ALA A 858 9.96 42.79 1.56
CA ALA A 858 10.89 42.25 2.55
C ALA A 858 12.35 42.28 2.07
N MET A 859 12.60 41.89 0.81
CA MET A 859 13.94 41.94 0.23
C MET A 859 14.48 43.36 0.17
N LEU A 860 13.65 44.35 -0.16
CA LEU A 860 14.08 45.75 -0.16
C LEU A 860 14.47 46.23 1.24
N ALA A 861 13.71 45.87 2.27
CA ALA A 861 14.09 46.16 3.65
C ALA A 861 15.39 45.43 4.05
N PHE A 862 15.55 44.18 3.64
CA PHE A 862 16.76 43.41 3.89
C PHE A 862 18.00 44.06 3.25
N LEU A 863 17.92 44.40 1.96
CA LEU A 863 18.99 45.12 1.27
C LEU A 863 19.27 46.49 1.89
N GLY A 864 18.23 47.17 2.38
CA GLY A 864 18.36 48.43 3.11
C GLY A 864 19.25 48.34 4.34
N ARG A 865 19.30 47.18 5.03
CA ARG A 865 20.17 46.96 6.20
C ARG A 865 21.66 46.91 5.84
N PHE A 866 21.98 46.54 4.60
CA PHE A 866 23.34 46.55 4.08
C PHE A 866 23.73 47.88 3.42
N LEU A 867 22.85 48.90 3.47
CA LEU A 867 23.18 50.27 3.10
C LEU A 867 23.62 51.09 4.33
N ALA A 868 24.56 50.54 5.09
CA ALA A 868 25.16 51.15 6.27
C ALA A 868 26.71 51.05 6.22
N PRO A 869 27.44 51.87 7.00
CA PRO A 869 28.89 51.75 7.14
C PRO A 869 29.27 50.35 7.64
N GLY A 870 30.35 49.77 7.08
CA GLY A 870 30.77 48.39 7.33
C GLY A 870 30.28 47.37 6.28
N ALA A 871 29.35 47.74 5.39
CA ALA A 871 28.85 46.91 4.30
C ALA A 871 29.26 47.45 2.90
N GLU A 872 30.36 48.20 2.83
CA GLU A 872 30.81 48.92 1.62
C GLU A 872 31.00 47.99 0.41
N LYS A 873 31.41 46.74 0.65
CA LYS A 873 31.59 45.72 -0.39
C LYS A 873 30.30 45.42 -1.16
N HIS A 874 29.16 45.40 -0.48
CA HIS A 874 27.86 45.02 -1.07
C HIS A 874 27.10 46.23 -1.63
N ALA A 875 27.34 47.43 -1.08
CA ALA A 875 26.57 48.62 -1.41
C ALA A 875 26.50 48.97 -2.92
N PRO A 876 27.57 48.90 -3.73
CA PRO A 876 27.49 49.21 -5.17
C PRO A 876 26.51 48.30 -5.93
N ALA A 877 26.53 46.99 -5.65
CA ALA A 877 25.65 46.02 -6.30
C ALA A 877 24.20 46.21 -5.86
N ILE A 878 23.96 46.48 -4.58
CA ILE A 878 22.63 46.81 -4.05
C ILE A 878 22.08 48.08 -4.69
N ILE A 879 22.87 49.14 -4.79
CA ILE A 879 22.47 50.41 -5.41
C ILE A 879 22.14 50.22 -6.89
N ALA A 880 22.96 49.43 -7.62
CA ALA A 880 22.70 49.10 -9.01
C ALA A 880 21.36 48.35 -9.16
N TYR A 881 21.14 47.34 -8.32
CA TYR A 881 19.90 46.58 -8.26
C TYR A 881 18.67 47.48 -8.00
N LEU A 882 18.74 48.34 -6.97
CA LEU A 882 17.65 49.24 -6.63
C LEU A 882 17.35 50.24 -7.77
N ASN A 883 18.37 50.74 -8.46
CA ASN A 883 18.19 51.63 -9.61
C ASN A 883 17.49 50.91 -10.77
N THR A 884 17.89 49.69 -11.09
CA THR A 884 17.24 48.85 -12.10
C THR A 884 15.78 48.59 -11.72
N LEU A 885 15.53 48.17 -10.48
CA LEU A 885 14.18 47.91 -9.99
C LEU A 885 13.29 49.17 -10.04
N ALA A 886 13.82 50.34 -9.68
CA ALA A 886 13.09 51.60 -9.76
C ALA A 886 12.79 52.01 -11.21
N ALA A 887 13.69 51.71 -12.16
CA ALA A 887 13.47 51.98 -13.58
C ALA A 887 12.41 51.05 -14.20
N GLU A 888 12.38 49.78 -13.76
CA GLU A 888 11.39 48.78 -14.19
C GLU A 888 10.01 48.95 -13.53
N THR A 889 9.96 49.60 -12.37
CA THR A 889 8.72 49.79 -11.61
C THR A 889 7.96 51.02 -12.10
N PRO A 890 6.63 50.95 -12.31
CA PRO A 890 5.82 52.12 -12.63
C PRO A 890 5.96 53.24 -11.58
N PRO A 891 6.00 54.53 -11.97
CA PRO A 891 6.11 55.65 -11.02
C PRO A 891 5.07 55.63 -9.90
N SER A 892 3.83 55.19 -10.20
CA SER A 892 2.74 55.04 -9.23
C SER A 892 3.03 54.04 -8.10
N GLU A 893 4.07 53.21 -8.22
CA GLU A 893 4.49 52.19 -7.25
C GLU A 893 5.85 52.53 -6.60
N HIS A 894 6.50 53.65 -6.98
CA HIS A 894 7.81 54.04 -6.42
C HIS A 894 7.74 54.31 -4.92
N TRP A 895 6.60 54.81 -4.43
CA TRP A 895 6.35 55.00 -3.01
C TRP A 895 6.48 53.69 -2.22
N ARG A 896 6.08 52.55 -2.80
CA ARG A 896 6.13 51.25 -2.13
C ARG A 896 7.58 50.78 -1.94
N ILE A 897 8.42 50.98 -2.95
CA ILE A 897 9.87 50.74 -2.86
C ILE A 897 10.47 51.58 -1.73
N ARG A 898 10.11 52.87 -1.66
CA ARG A 898 10.58 53.77 -0.59
C ARG A 898 10.12 53.31 0.78
N ALA A 899 8.83 52.97 0.94
CA ALA A 899 8.27 52.51 2.20
C ALA A 899 8.98 51.25 2.71
N ALA A 900 9.21 50.28 1.83
CA ALA A 900 9.92 49.05 2.14
C ALA A 900 11.41 49.30 2.49
N LEU A 901 12.12 50.11 1.70
CA LEU A 901 13.52 50.47 1.98
C LEU A 901 13.67 51.22 3.30
N LYS A 902 12.76 52.16 3.61
CA LYS A 902 12.75 52.88 4.89
C LYS A 902 12.64 51.95 6.09
N CYS A 903 11.99 50.80 5.94
CA CYS A 903 11.97 49.81 7.02
C CYS A 903 13.37 49.24 7.30
N GLY A 904 14.21 49.06 6.28
CA GLY A 904 15.56 48.52 6.44
C GLY A 904 16.65 49.53 6.75
N VAL A 905 16.57 50.71 6.13
CA VAL A 905 17.65 51.70 6.12
C VAL A 905 17.62 52.58 7.37
N ASN A 906 18.79 52.77 8.00
CA ASN A 906 19.01 53.91 8.89
C ASN A 906 19.51 55.09 8.05
N ILE A 907 18.75 56.20 8.04
CA ILE A 907 19.05 57.35 7.17
C ILE A 907 20.40 58.01 7.51
N ASP A 908 20.76 58.05 8.79
CA ASP A 908 22.06 58.60 9.22
C ASP A 908 23.22 57.71 8.77
N ASP A 909 23.01 56.39 8.75
CA ASP A 909 24.00 55.41 8.30
C ASP A 909 24.11 55.43 6.78
N LEU A 910 23.00 55.58 6.04
CA LEU A 910 23.00 55.75 4.60
C LEU A 910 23.82 56.99 4.19
N ASP A 911 23.63 58.11 4.88
CA ASP A 911 24.42 59.33 4.65
C ASP A 911 25.91 59.11 4.89
N ALA A 912 26.26 58.44 5.99
CA ALA A 912 27.63 58.11 6.33
C ALA A 912 28.28 57.16 5.29
N LEU A 913 27.53 56.15 4.83
CA LEU A 913 27.97 55.21 3.79
C LEU A 913 28.27 55.94 2.48
N GLY A 914 27.44 56.92 2.09
CA GLY A 914 27.67 57.71 0.88
C GLY A 914 29.04 58.39 0.86
N LYS A 915 29.57 58.78 2.03
CA LYS A 915 30.91 59.38 2.17
C LYS A 915 32.05 58.35 2.16
N ALA A 916 31.77 57.12 2.55
CA ALA A 916 32.75 56.03 2.58
C ALA A 916 32.95 55.38 1.20
N LEU A 917 31.98 55.51 0.30
CA LEU A 917 31.98 54.88 -1.02
C LEU A 917 32.68 55.71 -2.11
N PRO A 918 33.19 55.06 -3.18
CA PRO A 918 33.73 55.75 -4.34
C PRO A 918 32.65 56.55 -5.09
N PRO A 919 33.04 57.58 -5.88
CA PRO A 919 32.10 58.55 -6.48
C PRO A 919 30.85 57.97 -7.18
N PRO A 920 30.91 56.93 -8.04
CA PRO A 920 29.71 56.43 -8.70
C PRO A 920 28.69 55.79 -7.75
N ALA A 921 29.17 55.08 -6.72
CA ALA A 921 28.32 54.47 -5.70
C ALA A 921 27.81 55.54 -4.70
N SER A 922 28.67 56.49 -4.32
CA SER A 922 28.32 57.66 -3.50
C SER A 922 27.16 58.46 -4.11
N LEU A 923 27.23 58.80 -5.41
CA LEU A 923 26.14 59.47 -6.13
C LEU A 923 24.85 58.63 -6.19
N GLY A 924 24.97 57.31 -6.19
CA GLY A 924 23.84 56.40 -6.07
C GLY A 924 23.16 56.49 -4.70
N VAL A 925 23.97 56.50 -3.63
CA VAL A 925 23.50 56.72 -2.25
C VAL A 925 22.80 58.07 -2.11
N GLU A 926 23.39 59.16 -2.59
CA GLU A 926 22.79 60.50 -2.52
C GLU A 926 21.43 60.57 -3.23
N ARG A 927 21.30 59.90 -4.39
CA ARG A 927 20.02 59.80 -5.11
C ARG A 927 18.97 59.06 -4.28
N TRP A 928 19.32 57.94 -3.67
CA TRP A 928 18.39 57.20 -2.80
C TRP A 928 18.07 57.96 -1.52
N LEU A 929 19.04 58.61 -0.90
CA LEU A 929 18.85 59.47 0.26
C LEU A 929 17.85 60.61 -0.05
N SER A 930 18.00 61.25 -1.21
CA SER A 930 17.06 62.27 -1.68
C SER A 930 15.65 61.72 -1.88
N LYS A 931 15.51 60.55 -2.50
CA LYS A 931 14.21 59.89 -2.75
C LYS A 931 13.53 59.46 -1.44
N LEU A 932 14.25 58.78 -0.55
CA LEU A 932 13.71 58.30 0.73
C LEU A 932 13.31 59.46 1.64
N CYS A 933 14.06 60.55 1.63
CA CYS A 933 13.78 61.71 2.50
C CYS A 933 12.82 62.74 1.89
N HIS A 934 12.30 62.50 0.68
CA HIS A 934 11.49 63.46 -0.09
C HIS A 934 12.17 64.84 -0.18
N MET A 935 13.47 64.89 -0.48
CA MET A 935 14.24 66.14 -0.46
C MET A 935 13.90 67.02 -1.66
N THR A 936 13.69 68.32 -1.44
CA THR A 936 13.72 69.31 -2.51
C THR A 936 15.16 69.60 -2.94
N ASP A 937 15.33 70.28 -4.08
CA ASP A 937 16.64 70.78 -4.54
C ASP A 937 17.33 71.65 -3.48
N GLN A 938 16.53 72.46 -2.77
CA GLN A 938 17.03 73.28 -1.67
C GLN A 938 17.46 72.43 -0.47
N ASP A 939 16.74 71.36 -0.15
CA ASP A 939 17.11 70.43 0.91
C ASP A 939 18.42 69.72 0.58
N ARG A 940 18.59 69.31 -0.69
CA ARG A 940 19.84 68.71 -1.19
C ARG A 940 21.02 69.66 -1.04
N GLN A 941 20.89 70.91 -1.49
CA GLN A 941 21.94 71.93 -1.35
C GLN A 941 22.29 72.23 0.12
N ARG A 942 21.29 72.25 1.01
CA ARG A 942 21.51 72.46 2.45
C ARG A 942 22.24 71.28 3.11
N LEU A 943 22.00 70.07 2.64
CA LEU A 943 22.69 68.89 3.15
C LEU A 943 24.12 68.81 2.62
N THR A 944 24.37 69.11 1.34
CA THR A 944 25.72 69.09 0.74
C THR A 944 26.65 70.16 1.30
N THR A 945 26.11 71.31 1.75
CA THR A 945 26.89 72.40 2.37
C THR A 945 27.28 72.14 3.83
N ALA A 946 26.72 71.13 4.49
CA ALA A 946 27.09 70.76 5.86
C ALA A 946 28.42 69.99 5.88
N ALA A 947 29.40 70.53 6.61
CA ALA A 947 30.79 70.07 6.58
C ALA A 947 31.01 68.85 7.48
N THR A 948 30.37 68.82 8.64
CA THR A 948 30.56 67.74 9.64
C THR A 948 29.45 66.70 9.63
N ARG A 949 29.71 65.51 10.20
CA ARG A 949 28.69 64.45 10.38
C ARG A 949 27.54 64.93 11.27
N ALA A 950 27.86 65.67 12.34
CA ALA A 950 26.85 66.22 13.27
C ALA A 950 25.95 67.25 12.57
N GLU A 951 26.52 68.19 11.82
CA GLU A 951 25.74 69.17 11.05
C GLU A 951 24.81 68.50 10.03
N ARG A 952 25.25 67.44 9.35
CA ARG A 952 24.39 66.71 8.41
C ARG A 952 23.25 66.00 9.09
N ALA A 953 23.49 65.32 10.22
CA ALA A 953 22.44 64.71 11.03
C ALA A 953 21.42 65.76 11.49
N ASP A 954 21.87 66.94 11.93
CA ASP A 954 20.98 68.06 12.28
C ASP A 954 20.17 68.57 11.07
N ARG A 955 20.78 68.65 9.88
CA ARG A 955 20.06 69.01 8.65
C ARG A 955 19.02 67.97 8.28
N LEU A 956 19.34 66.68 8.38
CA LEU A 956 18.38 65.59 8.15
C LEU A 956 17.22 65.65 9.15
N ALA A 957 17.49 65.94 10.42
CA ALA A 957 16.46 66.13 11.46
C ALA A 957 15.53 67.31 11.10
N GLN A 958 16.10 68.43 10.63
CA GLN A 958 15.33 69.59 10.18
C GLN A 958 14.48 69.28 8.96
N ILE A 959 15.01 68.54 7.97
CA ILE A 959 14.24 68.10 6.79
C ILE A 959 13.08 67.20 7.24
N ASN A 960 13.34 66.25 8.15
CA ASN A 960 12.33 65.34 8.68
C ASN A 960 11.21 66.11 9.36
N LEU A 961 11.57 67.04 10.25
CA LEU A 961 10.62 67.92 10.93
C LEU A 961 9.78 68.74 9.93
N ARG A 962 10.40 69.30 8.87
CA ARG A 962 9.66 70.01 7.81
C ARG A 962 8.66 69.10 7.10
N ARG A 963 9.04 67.85 6.82
CA ARG A 963 8.16 66.87 6.15
C ARG A 963 7.05 66.39 7.07
N GLY A 964 7.30 66.22 8.37
CA GLY A 964 6.27 65.90 9.36
C GLY A 964 5.25 67.01 9.58
N ARG A 965 5.63 68.27 9.30
CA ARG A 965 4.71 69.42 9.32
C ARG A 965 3.78 69.49 8.10
N LEU A 966 4.16 68.86 6.97
CA LEU A 966 3.41 68.91 5.71
C LEU A 966 2.61 67.61 5.53
N VAL A 967 1.52 67.50 6.29
CA VAL A 967 0.60 66.37 6.21
C VAL A 967 -0.15 66.36 4.88
N ASP A 968 -0.36 67.52 4.25
CA ASP A 968 -1.06 67.62 2.97
C ASP A 968 -0.34 66.92 1.82
N GLY A 969 -1.14 66.21 1.02
CA GLY A 969 -0.69 65.58 -0.22
C GLY A 969 -1.33 64.22 -0.45
N LEU A 970 -0.87 63.58 -1.53
CA LEU A 970 -1.26 62.23 -1.90
C LEU A 970 -0.30 61.22 -1.27
N TYR A 971 -0.85 60.12 -0.77
CA TYR A 971 -0.13 59.03 -0.12
C TYR A 971 -0.51 57.71 -0.77
N GLY A 972 0.49 56.86 -0.98
CA GLY A 972 0.25 55.43 -1.18
C GLY A 972 -0.03 54.79 0.17
N GLY A 973 -1.05 53.94 0.23
CA GLY A 973 -1.41 53.20 1.44
C GLY A 973 -1.19 51.71 1.27
N LEU A 974 -0.75 51.03 2.32
CA LEU A 974 -0.77 49.57 2.41
C LEU A 974 -1.26 49.14 3.78
N VAL A 975 -1.99 48.03 3.82
CA VAL A 975 -2.47 47.41 5.04
C VAL A 975 -1.80 46.05 5.20
N VAL A 976 -1.33 45.75 6.41
CA VAL A 976 -0.85 44.43 6.82
C VAL A 976 -1.87 43.84 7.79
N LEU A 977 -2.55 42.77 7.38
CA LEU A 977 -3.53 42.05 8.20
C LEU A 977 -2.93 40.79 8.78
N ALA A 978 -3.26 40.47 10.03
CA ALA A 978 -3.17 39.13 10.59
C ALA A 978 -4.58 38.56 10.68
N VAL A 979 -4.89 37.54 9.89
CA VAL A 979 -6.23 36.92 9.78
C VAL A 979 -6.14 35.44 10.16
N THR A 980 -7.16 34.93 10.86
CA THR A 980 -7.33 33.50 11.16
C THR A 980 -8.69 33.02 10.61
N SER A 981 -8.79 31.74 10.26
CA SER A 981 -10.06 31.08 9.92
C SER A 981 -10.46 30.10 11.00
N ARG A 982 -11.76 29.83 11.10
CA ARG A 982 -12.28 28.70 11.83
C ARG A 982 -11.82 27.40 11.16
N ALA A 983 -11.24 26.49 11.92
CA ALA A 983 -10.91 25.15 11.43
C ALA A 983 -12.21 24.39 11.13
N GLU A 984 -12.28 23.75 9.97
CA GLU A 984 -13.42 22.91 9.62
C GLU A 984 -13.49 21.74 10.61
N ARG A 985 -14.61 21.63 11.33
CA ARG A 985 -14.83 20.46 12.18
C ARG A 985 -14.94 19.24 11.30
N SER A 986 -14.14 18.22 11.61
CA SER A 986 -14.36 16.90 11.06
C SER A 986 -15.82 16.49 11.35
N PRO A 987 -16.55 15.90 10.38
CA PRO A 987 -17.92 15.45 10.60
C PRO A 987 -18.03 14.44 11.77
N ASP A 988 -16.92 13.80 12.15
CA ASP A 988 -16.83 12.86 13.27
C ASP A 988 -16.60 13.54 14.64
N ALA A 989 -16.27 14.83 14.69
CA ALA A 989 -16.08 15.54 15.95
C ALA A 989 -17.45 15.79 16.60
N ALA A 990 -17.67 15.20 17.78
CA ALA A 990 -18.93 15.29 18.52
C ALA A 990 -19.46 16.74 18.56
N ALA A 991 -20.76 16.89 18.26
CA ALA A 991 -21.47 18.16 18.27
C ALA A 991 -21.41 18.79 19.68
N GLY A 992 -20.38 19.60 19.94
CA GLY A 992 -20.16 20.23 21.24
C GLY A 992 -18.72 20.62 21.58
N GLY A 993 -17.72 20.22 20.77
CA GLY A 993 -16.33 20.66 21.01
C GLY A 993 -16.14 22.19 20.97
N PRO A 994 -15.02 22.73 21.46
CA PRO A 994 -14.66 24.15 21.27
C PRO A 994 -14.50 24.50 19.78
N THR A 995 -14.55 25.79 19.45
CA THR A 995 -14.29 26.25 18.08
C THR A 995 -12.79 26.33 17.87
N GLN A 996 -12.26 25.47 17.02
CA GLN A 996 -10.85 25.51 16.64
C GLN A 996 -10.61 26.59 15.59
N TRP A 997 -9.46 27.25 15.68
CA TRP A 997 -9.05 28.35 14.81
C TRP A 997 -7.72 28.01 14.17
N ASN A 998 -7.69 28.02 12.84
CA ASN A 998 -6.47 27.86 12.06
C ASN A 998 -5.42 28.91 12.43
N LEU A 999 -4.17 28.62 12.10
CA LEU A 999 -3.06 29.52 12.35
C LEU A 999 -3.25 30.89 11.70
N SER A 1000 -2.79 31.93 12.39
CA SER A 1000 -2.80 33.30 11.85
C SER A 1000 -1.97 33.39 10.58
N ARG A 1001 -2.50 34.15 9.62
CA ARG A 1001 -1.93 34.40 8.30
C ARG A 1001 -1.74 35.88 8.11
N ARG A 1002 -0.61 36.26 7.51
CA ARG A 1002 -0.32 37.65 7.21
C ARG A 1002 -0.58 37.96 5.75
N VAL A 1003 -1.32 39.04 5.50
CA VAL A 1003 -1.63 39.51 4.15
C VAL A 1003 -1.28 40.99 4.05
N THR A 1004 -0.61 41.37 2.96
CA THR A 1004 -0.33 42.77 2.64
C THR A 1004 -1.22 43.21 1.47
N LEU A 1005 -2.06 44.20 1.72
CA LEU A 1005 -3.04 44.73 0.79
C LEU A 1005 -2.68 46.17 0.41
N PRO A 1006 -2.45 46.49 -0.88
CA PRO A 1006 -2.35 47.88 -1.30
C PRO A 1006 -3.72 48.56 -1.18
N LEU A 1007 -3.72 49.80 -0.71
CA LEU A 1007 -4.89 50.67 -0.70
C LEU A 1007 -4.88 51.59 -1.93
N PRO A 1008 -6.05 52.07 -2.37
CA PRO A 1008 -6.11 53.20 -3.29
C PRO A 1008 -5.35 54.42 -2.72
N PRO A 1009 -4.85 55.33 -3.58
CA PRO A 1009 -4.23 56.57 -3.11
C PRO A 1009 -5.13 57.32 -2.12
N ILE A 1010 -4.50 57.75 -1.02
CA ILE A 1010 -5.15 58.47 0.08
C ILE A 1010 -4.65 59.90 0.02
N GLU A 1011 -5.57 60.84 -0.16
CA GLU A 1011 -5.29 62.26 -0.09
C GLU A 1011 -5.54 62.75 1.33
N LEU A 1012 -4.54 63.42 1.92
CA LEU A 1012 -4.71 64.15 3.16
C LEU A 1012 -4.84 65.63 2.80
N ARG A 1013 -5.95 66.26 3.22
CA ARG A 1013 -6.19 67.71 3.07
C ARG A 1013 -6.48 68.34 4.42
N ALA A 1014 -5.59 69.18 4.89
CA ALA A 1014 -5.87 70.16 5.93
C ALA A 1014 -6.90 71.17 5.43
N THR A 1015 -7.81 71.56 6.31
CA THR A 1015 -8.77 72.64 6.04
C THR A 1015 -8.09 73.99 6.06
N GLU A 1016 -8.52 74.88 5.15
CA GLU A 1016 -8.15 76.31 5.20
C GLU A 1016 -8.86 77.06 6.35
N LYS A 1017 -9.91 76.48 6.93
CA LYS A 1017 -10.56 77.02 8.12
C LYS A 1017 -9.66 76.75 9.33
N ASP A 1018 -9.52 77.72 10.23
CA ASP A 1018 -8.67 77.68 11.43
C ASP A 1018 -9.02 76.57 12.47
N ASP A 1019 -9.76 75.52 12.08
CA ASP A 1019 -10.21 74.42 12.94
C ASP A 1019 -9.19 73.27 13.10
N GLY A 1020 -8.05 73.32 12.40
CA GLY A 1020 -6.95 72.37 12.57
C GLY A 1020 -7.30 70.91 12.22
N GLN A 1021 -8.37 70.70 11.44
CA GLN A 1021 -8.80 69.38 11.00
C GLN A 1021 -8.08 68.96 9.72
N VAL A 1022 -7.67 67.69 9.66
CA VAL A 1022 -7.15 67.08 8.41
C VAL A 1022 -8.19 66.09 7.92
N TYR A 1023 -8.78 66.35 6.75
CA TYR A 1023 -9.66 65.40 6.09
C TYR A 1023 -8.84 64.33 5.38
N VAL A 1024 -9.20 63.08 5.63
CA VAL A 1024 -8.69 61.93 4.89
C VAL A 1024 -9.65 61.69 3.74
N ILE A 1025 -9.22 61.98 2.52
CA ILE A 1025 -10.01 61.85 1.29
C ILE A 1025 -9.46 60.64 0.52
N CYS A 1026 -10.32 59.70 0.17
CA CYS A 1026 -9.95 58.58 -0.69
C CYS A 1026 -10.93 58.50 -1.86
N GLN A 1027 -10.41 58.47 -3.08
CA GLN A 1027 -11.22 58.46 -4.31
C GLN A 1027 -12.29 59.57 -4.36
N GLY A 1028 -11.99 60.74 -3.78
CA GLY A 1028 -12.91 61.88 -3.72
C GLY A 1028 -13.93 61.85 -2.56
N CYS A 1029 -13.93 60.81 -1.72
CA CYS A 1029 -14.81 60.71 -0.55
C CYS A 1029 -14.04 60.94 0.76
N ILE A 1030 -14.63 61.70 1.70
CA ILE A 1030 -14.07 61.87 3.05
C ILE A 1030 -14.28 60.56 3.83
N VAL A 1031 -13.20 59.84 4.12
CA VAL A 1031 -13.20 58.56 4.85
C VAL A 1031 -12.79 58.71 6.32
N GLY A 1032 -12.34 59.90 6.74
CA GLY A 1032 -12.01 60.16 8.14
C GLY A 1032 -11.69 61.63 8.41
N ARG A 1033 -11.62 61.98 9.69
CA ARG A 1033 -11.15 63.28 10.20
C ARG A 1033 -9.99 63.04 11.17
N ALA A 1034 -8.85 63.65 10.90
CA ALA A 1034 -7.75 63.73 11.86
C ALA A 1034 -7.90 65.00 12.71
N PHE A 1035 -7.78 64.83 14.02
CA PHE A 1035 -7.79 65.93 14.98
C PHE A 1035 -6.34 66.28 15.36
N THR A 1036 -5.95 67.54 15.24
CA THR A 1036 -4.74 68.06 15.90
C THR A 1036 -5.18 68.85 17.13
N LEU A 1037 -4.81 68.39 18.33
CA LEU A 1037 -5.15 69.09 19.58
C LEU A 1037 -3.89 69.76 20.14
N ALA A 1038 -4.01 71.06 20.43
CA ALA A 1038 -3.15 71.77 21.37
C ALA A 1038 -3.96 72.11 22.62
N GLY A 1039 -3.34 71.99 23.79
CA GLY A 1039 -3.86 72.46 25.08
C GLY A 1039 -4.20 71.34 26.06
N SER A 1040 -3.24 71.00 26.92
CA SER A 1040 -3.51 70.41 28.23
C SER A 1040 -4.27 71.42 29.08
N ASP A 1041 -5.46 71.03 29.55
CA ASP A 1041 -6.05 71.35 30.87
C ASP A 1041 -7.58 71.49 30.79
N GLY A 1042 -8.27 70.34 30.75
CA GLY A 1042 -9.48 70.04 31.53
C GLY A 1042 -10.75 70.91 31.55
N GLU A 1043 -10.85 72.06 30.88
CA GLU A 1043 -12.06 72.90 30.90
C GLU A 1043 -12.57 73.20 29.47
N PRO A 1044 -13.90 73.10 29.22
CA PRO A 1044 -14.47 73.41 27.91
C PRO A 1044 -14.50 74.94 27.69
N VAL A 1045 -13.65 75.45 26.80
CA VAL A 1045 -13.70 76.85 26.36
C VAL A 1045 -14.78 77.02 25.29
N PRO A 1046 -15.76 77.92 25.47
CA PRO A 1046 -16.71 78.32 24.42
C PRO A 1046 -16.16 79.52 23.61
N ASP A 1047 -16.40 79.44 22.30
CA ASP A 1047 -16.37 80.44 21.22
C ASP A 1047 -15.33 81.58 21.17
N ASP A 1048 -14.75 81.66 19.96
CA ASP A 1048 -14.04 82.76 19.32
C ASP A 1048 -12.62 83.12 19.83
N ASN A 1049 -11.65 82.75 18.98
CA ASN A 1049 -10.25 83.18 18.92
C ASN A 1049 -9.25 82.48 19.83
N VAL A 1050 -8.83 81.26 19.49
CA VAL A 1050 -7.40 80.89 19.58
C VAL A 1050 -6.98 80.01 18.40
N VAL A 1051 -6.27 80.67 17.47
CA VAL A 1051 -5.44 80.09 16.41
C VAL A 1051 -4.30 79.29 17.05
N GLY A 1052 -4.22 78.00 16.72
CA GLY A 1052 -3.06 77.15 16.92
C GLY A 1052 -2.83 76.34 15.65
N SER A 1053 -1.80 76.71 14.87
CA SER A 1053 -1.46 76.08 13.60
C SER A 1053 -1.53 74.56 13.67
N GLY A 1054 -2.17 73.91 12.70
CA GLY A 1054 -2.20 72.46 12.47
C GLY A 1054 -0.84 71.86 12.14
N ARG A 1055 0.16 72.11 12.99
CA ARG A 1055 1.47 71.50 12.98
C ARG A 1055 1.42 70.34 13.96
N VAL A 1056 1.85 69.18 13.49
CA VAL A 1056 2.46 68.17 14.36
C VAL A 1056 3.46 68.91 15.27
N MET A 1057 3.16 69.02 16.57
CA MET A 1057 3.99 69.77 17.53
C MET A 1057 5.45 69.32 17.46
N GLU A 1058 6.35 70.26 17.79
CA GLU A 1058 7.79 70.06 17.90
C GLU A 1058 8.13 68.97 18.92
N GLN A 1059 8.18 67.72 18.45
CA GLN A 1059 9.16 66.78 18.95
C GLN A 1059 10.20 66.60 17.86
N VAL A 1060 11.44 66.97 18.16
CA VAL A 1060 12.60 66.43 17.44
C VAL A 1060 12.62 64.94 17.78
N LEU A 1061 11.84 64.16 17.03
CA LEU A 1061 11.95 62.72 17.10
C LEU A 1061 13.37 62.38 16.66
N PRO A 1062 14.13 61.62 17.46
CA PRO A 1062 15.42 61.15 16.99
C PRO A 1062 15.18 60.41 15.66
N ILE A 1063 16.00 60.65 14.64
CA ILE A 1063 15.99 59.95 13.32
C ILE A 1063 16.29 58.44 13.51
N ARG A 1064 16.25 57.94 14.75
CA ARG A 1064 16.85 56.70 15.19
C ARG A 1064 16.08 55.47 14.75
N SER A 1065 16.91 54.53 14.32
CA SER A 1065 16.78 53.07 14.24
C SER A 1065 15.69 52.54 13.31
N PRO A 1066 16.05 51.62 12.39
CA PRO A 1066 15.06 50.98 11.53
C PRO A 1066 13.97 50.23 12.32
N ARG A 1067 14.26 49.88 13.59
CA ARG A 1067 13.29 49.30 14.54
C ARG A 1067 12.03 50.13 14.76
N ALA A 1068 12.07 51.46 14.54
CA ALA A 1068 10.89 52.32 14.68
C ALA A 1068 9.87 52.18 13.53
N TYR A 1069 10.26 51.54 12.41
CA TYR A 1069 9.45 51.41 11.20
C TYR A 1069 8.75 50.07 11.09
N PHE A 1070 9.37 48.99 11.60
CA PHE A 1070 8.77 47.68 11.51
C PHE A 1070 7.59 47.55 12.47
N PRO A 1071 6.48 46.94 12.03
CA PRO A 1071 5.58 46.32 12.98
C PRO A 1071 6.35 45.26 13.77
N VAL A 1072 6.18 45.26 15.08
CA VAL A 1072 6.70 44.19 15.94
C VAL A 1072 5.71 43.01 15.88
N LEU A 1073 6.15 41.79 16.18
CA LEU A 1073 5.28 40.60 16.27
C LEU A 1073 5.54 39.89 17.60
N THR A 1074 4.48 39.55 18.31
CA THR A 1074 4.50 38.93 19.64
C THR A 1074 3.66 37.65 19.63
N ALA A 1075 4.15 36.56 20.21
CA ALA A 1075 3.30 35.44 20.62
C ALA A 1075 2.42 35.86 21.82
N SER A 1076 1.17 35.39 21.90
CA SER A 1076 0.24 35.73 22.99
C SER A 1076 -0.30 34.48 23.69
N PRO A 1077 -0.33 34.42 25.04
CA PRO A 1077 -0.84 33.26 25.76
C PRO A 1077 -2.38 33.26 25.82
N ALA A 1078 -2.99 34.44 25.79
CA ALA A 1078 -4.43 34.64 25.95
C ALA A 1078 -5.27 34.16 24.76
N TRP A 1079 -4.65 33.86 23.61
CA TRP A 1079 -5.36 33.35 22.45
C TRP A 1079 -6.02 31.99 22.70
N TRP A 1080 -5.36 31.12 23.47
CA TRP A 1080 -5.87 29.79 23.81
C TRP A 1080 -7.10 29.88 24.73
N ASP A 1081 -7.11 30.82 25.68
CA ASP A 1081 -8.25 31.09 26.55
C ASP A 1081 -9.48 31.57 25.77
N VAL A 1082 -9.28 32.32 24.68
CA VAL A 1082 -10.35 32.86 23.81
C VAL A 1082 -10.93 31.80 22.86
N ALA A 1083 -10.13 30.82 22.42
CA ALA A 1083 -10.62 29.72 21.57
C ALA A 1083 -11.50 28.70 22.34
N GLY A 1084 -11.64 28.84 23.66
CA GLY A 1084 -12.27 27.82 24.50
C GLY A 1084 -11.48 26.50 24.56
N VAL A 1085 -10.27 26.50 24.01
CA VAL A 1085 -9.32 25.40 24.04
C VAL A 1085 -8.40 25.68 25.22
N LYS A 1086 -8.81 25.27 26.43
CA LYS A 1086 -7.81 25.12 27.49
C LYS A 1086 -6.88 24.01 27.01
N PRO A 1087 -5.60 24.28 26.69
CA PRO A 1087 -4.72 23.22 26.20
C PRO A 1087 -4.40 22.19 27.31
N PHE A 1088 -4.89 22.41 28.53
CA PHE A 1088 -4.62 21.61 29.71
C PHE A 1088 -5.87 21.53 30.61
N ASP A 1089 -6.81 20.64 30.30
CA ASP A 1089 -7.80 20.16 31.29
C ASP A 1089 -7.17 19.23 32.35
N GLY A 1090 -5.84 19.08 32.35
CA GLY A 1090 -5.07 18.37 33.38
C GLY A 1090 -4.72 19.25 34.59
N GLY A 1091 -5.71 19.84 35.27
CA GLY A 1091 -5.68 20.26 36.69
C GLY A 1091 -4.58 21.17 37.26
N ALA A 1092 -3.50 21.48 36.55
CA ALA A 1092 -2.39 22.29 37.03
C ALA A 1092 -2.58 23.76 36.59
N PRO A 1093 -2.53 24.73 37.51
CA PRO A 1093 -2.52 26.13 37.13
C PRO A 1093 -1.30 26.40 36.23
N PRO A 1094 -1.41 27.28 35.21
CA PRO A 1094 -0.26 27.68 34.42
C PRO A 1094 0.79 28.25 35.38
N SER A 1095 1.99 27.66 35.36
CA SER A 1095 3.15 28.26 36.04
C SER A 1095 3.27 29.71 35.54
N PRO A 1096 3.40 30.72 36.42
CA PRO A 1096 3.61 32.11 36.04
C PRO A 1096 4.92 32.34 35.26
N GLU A 1097 5.77 31.32 35.15
CA GLU A 1097 7.05 31.34 34.42
C GLU A 1097 7.01 30.50 33.12
N GLY A 1098 5.85 29.98 32.72
CA GLY A 1098 5.73 29.15 31.52
C GLY A 1098 5.84 29.95 30.22
N GLU A 1099 6.77 29.54 29.34
CA GLU A 1099 6.94 30.07 27.99
C GLU A 1099 5.60 30.20 27.25
N VAL A 1100 5.36 31.42 26.79
CA VAL A 1100 4.16 31.84 26.09
C VAL A 1100 4.29 31.43 24.62
N ILE A 1101 3.73 30.27 24.26
CA ILE A 1101 3.73 29.78 22.88
C ILE A 1101 2.31 29.92 22.31
N GLY A 1102 2.16 30.71 21.25
CA GLY A 1102 0.88 30.97 20.61
C GLY A 1102 1.06 31.62 19.23
N PRO A 1103 -0.01 31.70 18.42
CA PRO A 1103 0.09 32.30 17.08
C PRO A 1103 0.60 33.75 17.17
N LEU A 1104 1.48 34.11 16.25
CA LEU A 1104 2.10 35.44 16.20
C LEU A 1104 1.04 36.53 15.95
N ARG A 1105 1.15 37.63 16.69
CA ARG A 1105 0.25 38.79 16.68
C ARG A 1105 1.04 40.07 16.49
N LEU A 1106 0.47 41.06 15.81
CA LEU A 1106 1.01 42.43 15.84
C LEU A 1106 0.65 43.04 17.22
N PRO A 1107 1.58 43.64 17.96
CA PRO A 1107 1.26 44.29 19.22
C PRO A 1107 0.36 45.47 18.92
N ASN A 1108 -0.79 45.46 19.57
CA ASN A 1108 -1.71 46.57 19.52
C ASN A 1108 -1.09 47.76 20.24
N HIS A 1109 -0.70 48.77 19.47
CA HIS A 1109 -0.52 50.09 20.04
C HIS A 1109 -1.89 50.53 20.53
N LYS A 1110 -2.06 50.59 21.87
CA LYS A 1110 -3.31 51.07 22.49
C LYS A 1110 -3.75 52.33 21.75
N VAL A 1111 -4.99 52.31 21.25
CA VAL A 1111 -5.65 53.52 20.76
C VAL A 1111 -5.49 54.53 21.89
N LEU A 1112 -4.74 55.59 21.61
CA LEU A 1112 -4.48 56.58 22.63
C LEU A 1112 -5.83 57.20 22.98
N LYS A 1113 -6.17 57.21 24.27
CA LYS A 1113 -7.41 57.86 24.74
C LYS A 1113 -7.44 59.36 24.37
N ALA A 1114 -6.27 59.95 24.12
CA ALA A 1114 -6.11 61.31 23.59
C ALA A 1114 -5.13 61.32 22.40
N PRO A 1115 -5.41 62.07 21.32
CA PRO A 1115 -4.51 62.19 20.18
C PRO A 1115 -3.23 62.93 20.59
N THR A 1116 -2.07 62.38 20.22
CA THR A 1116 -0.76 63.01 20.44
C THR A 1116 -0.28 63.73 19.17
N PRO A 1117 0.65 64.70 19.27
CA PRO A 1117 1.26 65.32 18.11
C PRO A 1117 1.80 64.30 17.10
N GLY A 1118 1.50 64.50 15.81
CA GLY A 1118 1.97 63.60 14.76
C GLY A 1118 1.12 62.35 14.60
N THR A 1119 -0.11 62.33 15.12
CA THR A 1119 -1.02 61.20 14.96
C THR A 1119 -2.23 61.55 14.11
N ILE A 1120 -2.72 60.57 13.34
CA ILE A 1120 -3.89 60.66 12.46
C ILE A 1120 -4.77 59.47 12.80
N THR A 1121 -6.01 59.70 13.23
CA THR A 1121 -6.98 58.60 13.40
C THR A 1121 -7.93 58.58 12.20
N LEU A 1122 -8.12 57.42 11.60
CA LEU A 1122 -8.99 57.23 10.44
C LEU A 1122 -9.90 56.02 10.62
N ASP A 1123 -11.11 56.09 10.08
CA ASP A 1123 -11.95 54.90 9.91
C ASP A 1123 -11.45 54.14 8.67
N ALA A 1124 -10.77 53.03 8.92
CA ALA A 1124 -10.17 52.19 7.89
C ALA A 1124 -11.20 51.24 7.26
N ALA A 1125 -12.42 51.12 7.80
CA ALA A 1125 -13.40 50.13 7.35
C ALA A 1125 -13.70 50.23 5.84
N PRO A 1126 -13.98 51.41 5.26
CA PRO A 1126 -14.27 51.51 3.83
C PRO A 1126 -13.07 51.12 2.96
N LEU A 1127 -11.87 51.56 3.35
CA LEU A 1127 -10.62 51.27 2.64
C LEU A 1127 -10.29 49.79 2.69
N LEU A 1128 -10.46 49.18 3.85
CA LEU A 1128 -10.15 47.78 4.09
C LEU A 1128 -11.11 46.85 3.37
N ARG A 1129 -12.42 47.14 3.43
CA ARG A 1129 -13.44 46.38 2.70
C ARG A 1129 -13.19 46.43 1.20
N ASP A 1130 -12.89 47.61 0.65
CA ASP A 1130 -12.55 47.75 -0.78
C ASP A 1130 -11.28 46.97 -1.14
N ALA A 1131 -10.23 47.06 -0.32
CA ALA A 1131 -8.98 46.35 -0.56
C ALA A 1131 -9.13 44.83 -0.49
N ILE A 1132 -9.83 44.30 0.52
CA ILE A 1132 -10.12 42.86 0.65
C ILE A 1132 -10.98 42.38 -0.52
N ARG A 1133 -11.98 43.16 -0.94
CA ARG A 1133 -12.84 42.85 -2.09
C ARG A 1133 -12.05 42.81 -3.39
N LYS A 1134 -11.20 43.81 -3.65
CA LYS A 1134 -10.32 43.86 -4.84
C LYS A 1134 -9.30 42.72 -4.87
N ALA A 1135 -8.80 42.33 -3.70
CA ALA A 1135 -7.90 41.19 -3.57
C ALA A 1135 -8.60 39.84 -3.70
N GLY A 1136 -9.95 39.82 -3.69
CA GLY A 1136 -10.75 38.60 -3.85
C GLY A 1136 -10.58 37.60 -2.71
N LEU A 1137 -10.22 38.08 -1.52
CA LEU A 1137 -9.84 37.20 -0.41
C LEU A 1137 -11.04 36.53 0.28
N LEU A 1138 -12.23 37.14 0.20
CA LEU A 1138 -13.43 36.70 0.92
C LEU A 1138 -14.71 36.94 0.11
N PRO A 1139 -15.76 36.12 0.33
CA PRO A 1139 -17.11 36.43 -0.13
C PRO A 1139 -17.57 37.78 0.41
N ASN A 1140 -18.32 38.54 -0.39
CA ASN A 1140 -18.84 39.86 0.02
C ASN A 1140 -19.72 39.79 1.28
N GLU A 1141 -20.38 38.65 1.51
CA GLU A 1141 -21.31 38.41 2.63
C GLU A 1141 -20.57 38.37 3.99
N ASP A 1142 -19.34 37.84 4.03
CA ASP A 1142 -18.53 37.74 5.25
C ASP A 1142 -17.78 39.04 5.58
N LEU A 1143 -17.66 39.93 4.60
CA LEU A 1143 -16.77 41.09 4.67
C LEU A 1143 -17.25 42.16 5.65
N GLU A 1144 -18.57 42.38 5.72
CA GLU A 1144 -19.15 43.35 6.66
C GLU A 1144 -19.06 42.89 8.11
N GLU A 1145 -19.11 41.58 8.34
CA GLU A 1145 -18.92 40.98 9.67
C GLU A 1145 -17.45 41.02 10.09
N LEU A 1146 -16.53 40.72 9.17
CA LEU A 1146 -15.10 40.70 9.44
C LEU A 1146 -14.53 42.10 9.70
N VAL A 1147 -15.02 43.12 8.98
CA VAL A 1147 -14.56 44.51 9.09
C VAL A 1147 -15.75 45.39 9.48
N PRO A 1148 -16.07 45.56 10.78
CA PRO A 1148 -17.17 46.43 11.20
C PRO A 1148 -16.86 47.91 10.89
N SER A 1149 -17.89 48.75 10.78
CA SER A 1149 -17.75 50.20 10.66
C SER A 1149 -18.34 50.86 11.92
N PRO A 1150 -17.59 51.75 12.60
CA PRO A 1150 -16.25 52.21 12.25
C PRO A 1150 -15.12 51.22 12.65
N PHE A 1151 -14.04 51.16 11.87
CA PHE A 1151 -12.80 50.44 12.18
C PHE A 1151 -11.66 51.44 12.35
N LEU A 1152 -11.51 51.99 13.56
CA LEU A 1152 -10.59 53.11 13.81
C LEU A 1152 -9.13 52.66 13.92
N VAL A 1153 -8.24 53.32 13.18
CA VAL A 1153 -6.79 53.16 13.29
C VAL A 1153 -6.10 54.48 13.51
N THR A 1154 -5.28 54.56 14.57
CA THR A 1154 -4.44 55.72 14.85
C THR A 1154 -3.04 55.52 14.26
N LEU A 1155 -2.77 56.19 13.15
CA LEU A 1155 -1.45 56.32 12.54
C LEU A 1155 -0.59 57.31 13.31
N ARG A 1156 0.72 57.07 13.33
CA ARG A 1156 1.73 57.98 13.87
C ARG A 1156 2.74 58.31 12.77
N TYR A 1157 3.14 59.55 12.71
CA TYR A 1157 4.25 59.99 11.89
C TYR A 1157 5.52 59.27 12.33
N ARG A 1158 6.21 58.65 11.38
CA ARG A 1158 7.46 57.94 11.61
C ARG A 1158 8.64 58.76 11.14
N LEU A 1159 8.78 58.92 9.83
CA LEU A 1159 9.93 59.62 9.24
C LEU A 1159 9.67 59.98 7.77
N PHE A 1160 10.08 61.19 7.36
CA PHE A 1160 10.08 61.69 5.99
C PHE A 1160 8.82 61.35 5.18
N GLY A 1161 7.63 61.64 5.72
CA GLY A 1161 6.36 61.43 5.02
C GLY A 1161 5.80 60.01 5.13
N LEU A 1162 6.39 59.16 5.97
CA LEU A 1162 5.85 57.84 6.35
C LEU A 1162 5.00 57.97 7.61
N PHE A 1163 3.79 57.44 7.58
CA PHE A 1163 2.90 57.24 8.74
C PHE A 1163 2.62 55.75 8.91
N SER A 1164 2.54 55.27 10.15
CA SER A 1164 2.06 53.90 10.42
C SER A 1164 1.34 53.78 11.75
N GLY A 1165 0.37 52.88 11.84
CA GLY A 1165 -0.43 52.64 13.04
C GLY A 1165 -1.07 51.26 13.03
N CYS A 1166 -1.43 50.77 14.22
CA CYS A 1166 -2.10 49.49 14.41
C CYS A 1166 -3.51 49.71 14.99
N GLY A 1167 -4.44 48.79 14.70
CA GLY A 1167 -5.78 48.76 15.29
C GLY A 1167 -6.09 47.40 15.92
N THR A 1168 -6.89 47.40 16.99
CA THR A 1168 -7.26 46.24 17.84
C THR A 1168 -8.48 45.43 17.37
N ASP A 1169 -8.36 44.09 17.47
CA ASP A 1169 -9.18 43.09 18.19
C ASP A 1169 -10.69 43.30 18.43
N VAL A 1170 -11.53 42.82 17.51
CA VAL A 1170 -12.92 42.40 17.82
C VAL A 1170 -12.86 40.93 18.24
N LEU A 1171 -12.69 40.64 19.53
CA LEU A 1171 -12.70 39.25 20.03
C LEU A 1171 -13.78 38.42 19.32
N PRO A 1172 -13.51 37.17 18.88
CA PRO A 1172 -14.51 36.35 18.20
C PRO A 1172 -15.82 36.30 19.01
N GLY A 1173 -16.86 36.95 18.49
CA GLY A 1173 -18.18 37.08 19.14
C GLY A 1173 -18.37 38.28 20.09
N TYR A 1174 -17.33 39.01 20.47
CA TYR A 1174 -17.39 40.18 21.35
C TYR A 1174 -17.32 41.48 20.54
N TYR A 1175 -18.47 42.12 20.33
CA TYR A 1175 -18.51 43.54 19.98
C TYR A 1175 -18.38 44.36 21.27
N PRO A 1176 -17.61 45.47 21.27
CA PRO A 1176 -17.69 46.41 22.38
C PRO A 1176 -19.15 46.84 22.52
N PRO A 1177 -19.74 46.77 23.73
CA PRO A 1177 -21.11 47.21 23.92
C PRO A 1177 -21.20 48.69 23.52
N ASP A 1178 -22.15 49.04 22.66
CA ASP A 1178 -22.67 50.40 22.66
C ASP A 1178 -23.07 50.69 24.11
N ASP A 1179 -22.59 51.80 24.68
CA ASP A 1179 -22.78 52.23 26.08
C ASP A 1179 -24.26 52.33 26.52
N LYS A 1180 -25.22 51.95 25.65
CA LYS A 1180 -26.67 51.98 25.89
C LYS A 1180 -27.42 50.69 25.53
N ASN A 1181 -26.79 49.63 25.01
CA ASN A 1181 -27.47 48.36 24.69
C ASN A 1181 -26.57 47.13 24.85
N LEU A 1182 -26.55 46.57 26.07
CA LEU A 1182 -25.74 45.42 26.50
C LEU A 1182 -26.19 44.03 25.97
N SER A 1183 -27.09 43.93 24.99
CA SER A 1183 -27.84 42.68 24.75
C SER A 1183 -27.59 41.92 23.44
N ARG A 1184 -26.56 42.23 22.64
CA ARG A 1184 -26.24 41.43 21.43
C ARG A 1184 -24.73 41.21 21.20
N VAL A 1185 -24.13 40.39 22.05
CA VAL A 1185 -22.94 39.60 21.71
C VAL A 1185 -23.39 38.59 20.64
N LYS A 1186 -23.01 38.77 19.37
CA LYS A 1186 -23.27 37.73 18.34
C LYS A 1186 -22.43 36.52 18.72
N THR A 1187 -23.08 35.44 19.16
CA THR A 1187 -22.44 34.19 19.59
C THR A 1187 -21.80 33.37 18.45
N TYR A 1188 -21.96 33.81 17.20
CA TYR A 1188 -21.33 33.18 16.05
C TYR A 1188 -20.17 34.04 15.60
N ALA A 1189 -18.95 33.59 15.89
CA ALA A 1189 -17.80 34.04 15.12
C ALA A 1189 -17.95 33.44 13.72
N GLY A 1190 -18.02 34.30 12.69
CA GLY A 1190 -17.98 33.88 11.29
C GLY A 1190 -16.76 33.00 10.97
N GLN A 1191 -16.66 32.55 9.72
CA GLN A 1191 -15.58 31.65 9.29
C GLN A 1191 -14.17 32.28 9.41
N TRP A 1192 -14.08 33.61 9.52
CA TRP A 1192 -12.82 34.37 9.52
C TRP A 1192 -12.79 35.41 10.63
N HIS A 1193 -11.59 35.76 11.08
CA HIS A 1193 -11.38 36.78 12.10
C HIS A 1193 -10.06 37.55 11.87
N ILE A 1194 -10.11 38.89 11.91
CA ILE A 1194 -8.91 39.76 11.87
C ILE A 1194 -8.38 39.86 13.29
N MET A 1195 -7.27 39.17 13.54
CA MET A 1195 -6.57 39.24 14.81
C MET A 1195 -5.94 40.61 15.03
N ASN A 1196 -5.36 41.20 13.98
CA ASN A 1196 -4.75 42.52 14.04
C ASN A 1196 -4.61 43.14 12.65
N MET A 1197 -4.49 44.46 12.61
CA MET A 1197 -4.18 45.21 11.39
C MET A 1197 -3.15 46.30 11.65
N MET A 1198 -2.22 46.50 10.72
CA MET A 1198 -1.39 47.69 10.60
C MET A 1198 -1.68 48.40 9.29
N LEU A 1199 -1.78 49.73 9.32
CA LEU A 1199 -1.84 50.58 8.14
C LEU A 1199 -0.55 51.40 8.05
N VAL A 1200 0.04 51.45 6.85
CA VAL A 1200 1.23 52.23 6.52
C VAL A 1200 0.89 53.15 5.34
N MET A 1201 1.26 54.43 5.45
CA MET A 1201 1.06 55.43 4.41
C MET A 1201 2.39 56.11 4.10
N GLU A 1202 2.74 56.20 2.82
CA GLU A 1202 3.97 56.84 2.35
C GLU A 1202 3.63 57.86 1.27
N LYS A 1203 4.21 59.06 1.40
CA LYS A 1203 3.94 60.17 0.49
C LYS A 1203 4.29 59.82 -0.97
N LEU A 1204 3.40 60.19 -1.90
CA LEU A 1204 3.61 60.11 -3.35
C LEU A 1204 4.45 61.30 -3.84
N ASP A 1205 5.12 61.12 -4.97
CA ASP A 1205 5.99 62.15 -5.59
C ASP A 1205 5.18 63.26 -6.28
#